data_AF-A0A366S8D5-F1
#
_entry.id   AF-A0A366S8D5-F1
#
_cell.length_a   1.000
_cell.length_b   1.000
_cell.length_c   1.000
_cell.angle_alpha   90.00
_cell.angle_beta   90.00
_cell.angle_gamma   90.00
#
_symmetry.space_group_name_H-M   'P 1'
#
loop_
_entity.id
_entity.type
_entity.pdbx_description
1 polymer ?
#
loop_
_entity_poly.entity_id
_entity_poly.type
_entity_poly.pdbx_seq_one_letter_code
_entity_poly.pdbx_strand_id
1 'polypeptide(L)'
;MNKPIAKLMLVMKGLLKTVWGFPAAAYRRIVNRCSTLLRAIGLGIATITKGPEKPKRLLTMSRKVALARCGAHILPSCVSLILITINLLSYFIGAELQAFQNGDSIKLGILQICAKAQELLVVASLSTVIFHVLRSELVFGPGLPLGLLGAGFNFFWSQEFWGSTRYKEALLRKASIFGLFIISGLLAVLAGPTTAVLMIPRETEWKAGGANFYLNGTKEEMWPNFLDVPTVNCSGDTWLNNSRCLANGYQSIHDTFTNRRGSSQEGRIALQISDGDLYKTVHARARESTTYIVETWACTAHVPTAILHAASVSLWVAALNYLVSIANPIMHPNPKLLRYASSRTASVKTELPAARVFCTDVAETVEQNSTYILASFPMLTEYGLQLRNSTPGGDVVWFQTYDVTNIVIGMMNTPAFTRIVVEPVDLPPDLNQASSVGVLLLSPEGEITGRWKLQGCSIDGRWVKGKTKITEDPLSVKYDFSADQPRSTVDSTADVEAYGWGGFTPPNDGTWRRINITAGWLSALNAEIPANGQNNGTRQQKTIASIFEAVSDGPLGDVDANIMRELALAVTVADGLSRSSSWRTTNYSSTFEPLVSTTWNGASARTLVRIGGPKNKPDSGNSAKNAKLHMQMELHGYAMSAESWFDFFCIAVLLTHTIIALSHSVWVVWYRRTSDAWENITEVFTLGLNPDRPGQTGERGLENTSAGIRTWVPTSQVGWIEAIDGNTSTSTASDRPEELQLRFGQGRHMKGDQRDNQFQAKENTDYGTI
;
A
#
# COMPACT_ATOMS: atom_id res chain seq x y z
N MET A 1 11.13 -38.23 7.35
CA MET A 1 11.94 -37.18 6.71
C MET A 1 11.34 -36.84 5.36
N ASN A 2 10.83 -35.62 5.19
CA ASN A 2 10.08 -35.19 4.00
C ASN A 2 10.97 -35.21 2.75
N LYS A 3 10.50 -35.90 1.69
CA LYS A 3 11.13 -35.97 0.36
C LYS A 3 11.67 -34.62 -0.19
N PRO A 4 11.05 -33.45 0.02
CA PRO A 4 11.64 -32.17 -0.39
C PRO A 4 12.94 -31.79 0.34
N ILE A 5 13.07 -32.11 1.63
CA ILE A 5 14.28 -31.83 2.42
C ILE A 5 15.45 -32.70 1.95
N ALA A 6 15.18 -33.96 1.62
CA ALA A 6 16.17 -34.85 1.04
C ALA A 6 16.65 -34.36 -0.34
N LYS A 7 15.74 -33.81 -1.16
CA LYS A 7 16.06 -33.24 -2.48
C LYS A 7 16.88 -31.95 -2.35
N LEU A 8 16.57 -31.09 -1.38
CA LEU A 8 17.36 -29.90 -1.05
C LEU A 8 18.76 -30.26 -0.55
N MET A 9 18.89 -31.26 0.32
CA MET A 9 20.20 -31.77 0.75
C MET A 9 20.99 -32.39 -0.41
N LEU A 10 20.33 -33.04 -1.37
CA LEU A 10 20.98 -33.61 -2.55
C LEU A 10 21.46 -32.51 -3.51
N VAL A 11 20.67 -31.45 -3.70
CA VAL A 11 21.02 -30.28 -4.51
C VAL A 11 22.13 -29.47 -3.83
N MET A 12 22.08 -29.27 -2.51
CA MET A 12 23.18 -28.67 -1.75
C MET A 12 24.44 -29.52 -1.81
N LYS A 13 24.36 -30.84 -1.64
CA LYS A 13 25.51 -31.74 -1.83
C LYS A 13 26.04 -31.71 -3.26
N GLY A 14 25.16 -31.56 -4.25
CA GLY A 14 25.50 -31.38 -5.66
C GLY A 14 26.26 -30.07 -5.91
N LEU A 15 25.74 -28.95 -5.40
CA LEU A 15 26.36 -27.61 -5.45
C LEU A 15 27.68 -27.56 -4.69
N LEU A 16 27.76 -28.17 -3.50
CA LEU A 16 29.02 -28.33 -2.76
C LEU A 16 30.02 -29.18 -3.54
N LYS A 17 29.57 -30.24 -4.23
CA LYS A 17 30.43 -31.05 -5.11
C LYS A 17 30.84 -30.34 -6.39
N THR A 18 30.04 -29.45 -6.98
CA THR A 18 30.46 -28.64 -8.14
C THR A 18 31.35 -27.46 -7.75
N VAL A 19 31.16 -26.87 -6.56
CA VAL A 19 32.06 -25.86 -5.99
C VAL A 19 33.41 -26.47 -5.62
N TRP A 20 33.44 -27.69 -5.07
CA TRP A 20 34.69 -28.43 -4.80
C TRP A 20 35.23 -29.24 -5.98
N GLY A 21 34.41 -29.46 -7.01
CA GLY A 21 34.73 -30.22 -8.23
C GLY A 21 35.20 -29.34 -9.39
N PHE A 22 35.48 -28.05 -9.15
CA PHE A 22 36.29 -27.26 -10.06
C PHE A 22 37.65 -27.96 -10.23
N PRO A 23 38.19 -28.13 -11.46
CA PRO A 23 39.48 -28.75 -11.64
C PRO A 23 40.49 -28.03 -10.75
N ALA A 24 41.10 -28.73 -9.79
CA ALA A 24 41.94 -28.10 -8.78
C ALA A 24 43.09 -27.27 -9.41
N ALA A 25 43.44 -27.54 -10.66
CA ALA A 25 44.37 -26.73 -11.47
C ALA A 25 43.77 -25.40 -11.96
N ALA A 26 42.50 -25.37 -12.40
CA ALA A 26 41.81 -24.15 -12.83
C ALA A 26 41.48 -23.25 -11.63
N TYR A 27 41.02 -23.84 -10.52
CA TYR A 27 40.82 -23.15 -9.24
C TYR A 27 42.13 -22.53 -8.73
N ARG A 28 43.23 -23.31 -8.68
CA ARG A 28 44.55 -22.77 -8.30
C ARG A 28 45.05 -21.68 -9.25
N ARG A 29 44.81 -21.79 -10.56
CA ARG A 29 45.17 -20.73 -11.51
C ARG A 29 44.37 -19.44 -11.28
N ILE A 30 43.07 -19.53 -11.02
CA ILE A 30 42.21 -18.36 -10.74
C ILE A 30 42.57 -17.75 -9.39
N VAL A 31 42.71 -18.56 -8.34
CA VAL A 31 43.11 -18.10 -7.00
C VAL A 31 44.48 -17.43 -7.02
N ASN A 32 45.46 -17.98 -7.75
CA ASN A 32 46.78 -17.37 -7.86
C ASN A 32 46.77 -16.07 -8.68
N ARG A 33 45.93 -15.96 -9.72
CA ARG A 33 45.80 -14.74 -10.53
C ARG A 33 44.99 -13.64 -9.83
N CYS A 34 44.03 -14.01 -9.00
CA CYS A 34 43.11 -13.09 -8.33
C CYS A 34 43.36 -13.00 -6.81
N SER A 35 44.51 -13.48 -6.31
CA SER A 35 44.80 -13.60 -4.87
C SER A 35 44.63 -12.28 -4.13
N THR A 36 45.11 -11.17 -4.72
CA THR A 36 44.96 -9.82 -4.16
C THR A 36 43.50 -9.37 -4.06
N LEU A 37 42.68 -9.68 -5.06
CA LEU A 37 41.24 -9.35 -5.08
C LEU A 37 40.46 -10.22 -4.08
N LEU A 38 40.78 -11.52 -4.01
CA LEU A 38 40.16 -12.45 -3.07
C LEU A 38 40.48 -12.09 -1.63
N ARG A 39 41.73 -11.68 -1.34
CA ARG A 39 42.10 -11.12 -0.03
C ARG A 39 41.33 -9.85 0.28
N ALA A 40 41.24 -8.92 -0.68
CA ALA A 40 40.53 -7.66 -0.49
C ALA A 40 39.04 -7.81 -0.19
N ILE A 41 38.35 -8.80 -0.78
CA ILE A 41 36.92 -9.06 -0.54
C ILE A 41 36.69 -9.96 0.69
N GLY A 42 37.73 -10.24 1.49
CA GLY A 42 37.61 -11.02 2.73
C GLY A 42 37.62 -12.55 2.53
N LEU A 43 37.91 -13.04 1.32
CA LEU A 43 38.08 -14.46 1.00
C LEU A 43 39.55 -14.92 1.13
N GLY A 44 40.32 -14.27 2.03
CA GLY A 44 41.74 -14.52 2.22
C GLY A 44 42.08 -15.96 2.62
N ILE A 45 41.14 -16.67 3.26
CA ILE A 45 41.27 -18.10 3.61
C ILE A 45 41.55 -18.97 2.38
N ALA A 46 40.99 -18.63 1.22
CA ALA A 46 41.22 -19.34 -0.02
C ALA A 46 42.64 -19.11 -0.60
N THR A 47 43.38 -18.14 -0.07
CA THR A 47 44.71 -17.73 -0.55
C THR A 47 45.85 -18.10 0.42
N ILE A 48 45.55 -18.91 1.45
CA ILE A 48 46.55 -19.40 2.41
C ILE A 48 47.54 -20.32 1.67
N THR A 49 48.78 -19.88 1.58
CA THR A 49 49.88 -20.64 1.00
C THR A 49 50.60 -21.42 2.11
N LYS A 50 50.81 -22.74 1.92
CA LYS A 50 51.67 -23.53 2.80
C LYS A 50 53.13 -23.19 2.51
N GLY A 51 53.87 -22.69 3.51
CA GLY A 51 55.29 -22.34 3.42
C GLY A 51 55.69 -21.31 4.49
N PRO A 52 56.99 -20.96 4.61
CA PRO A 52 57.45 -19.88 5.48
C PRO A 52 56.80 -18.55 5.06
N GLU A 53 56.24 -17.81 6.02
CA GLU A 53 55.58 -16.53 5.78
C GLU A 53 56.61 -15.49 5.31
N LYS A 54 56.30 -14.78 4.22
CA LYS A 54 57.16 -13.70 3.73
C LYS A 54 56.78 -12.40 4.45
N PRO A 55 57.75 -11.50 4.74
CA PRO A 55 57.47 -10.20 5.33
C PRO A 55 56.39 -9.43 4.56
N LYS A 56 55.43 -8.84 5.27
CA LYS A 56 54.36 -8.06 4.66
C LYS A 56 54.90 -6.70 4.23
N ARG A 57 54.56 -6.26 3.01
CA ARG A 57 54.95 -4.94 2.52
C ARG A 57 54.17 -3.84 3.20
N LEU A 58 54.88 -2.91 3.83
CA LEU A 58 54.28 -1.75 4.48
C LEU A 58 53.51 -0.89 3.49
N LEU A 59 54.06 -0.61 2.31
CA LEU A 59 53.40 0.18 1.27
C LEU A 59 53.71 -0.40 -0.11
N THR A 60 52.67 -0.65 -0.90
CA THR A 60 52.74 -1.09 -2.28
C THR A 60 52.16 -0.01 -3.18
N MET A 61 53.00 0.56 -4.05
CA MET A 61 52.61 1.57 -5.04
C MET A 61 52.26 0.90 -6.37
N SER A 62 50.99 0.51 -6.55
CA SER A 62 50.55 -0.09 -7.81
C SER A 62 49.07 0.20 -8.07
N ARG A 63 48.76 0.82 -9.22
CA ARG A 63 47.38 1.04 -9.68
C ARG A 63 46.58 -0.25 -9.85
N LYS A 64 47.23 -1.38 -10.19
CA LYS A 64 46.54 -2.69 -10.31
C LYS A 64 46.18 -3.27 -8.95
N VAL A 65 47.09 -3.14 -7.97
CA VAL A 65 46.85 -3.59 -6.58
C VAL A 65 45.83 -2.68 -5.90
N ALA A 66 45.94 -1.36 -6.08
CA ALA A 66 44.96 -0.38 -5.62
C ALA A 66 43.56 -0.68 -6.15
N LEU A 67 43.41 -0.91 -7.45
CA LEU A 67 42.12 -1.24 -8.05
C LEU A 67 41.56 -2.57 -7.53
N ALA A 68 42.39 -3.59 -7.37
CA ALA A 68 41.97 -4.87 -6.80
C ALA A 68 41.46 -4.72 -5.36
N ARG A 69 42.07 -3.83 -4.57
CA ARG A 69 41.64 -3.56 -3.19
C ARG A 69 40.36 -2.73 -3.10
N CYS A 70 40.09 -1.87 -4.07
CA CYS A 70 38.79 -1.21 -4.20
C CYS A 70 37.64 -2.19 -4.43
N GLY A 71 37.89 -3.46 -4.77
CA GLY A 71 36.86 -4.49 -4.87
C GLY A 71 36.03 -4.66 -3.59
N ALA A 72 36.62 -4.43 -2.42
CA ALA A 72 35.94 -4.42 -1.12
C ALA A 72 34.84 -3.36 -1.01
N HIS A 73 34.96 -2.28 -1.79
CA HIS A 73 34.03 -1.15 -1.83
C HIS A 73 33.06 -1.26 -3.00
N ILE A 74 33.58 -1.60 -4.19
CA ILE A 74 32.83 -1.58 -5.44
C ILE A 74 31.67 -2.59 -5.39
N LEU A 75 31.92 -3.82 -4.91
CA LEU A 75 30.90 -4.85 -4.86
C LEU A 75 29.68 -4.45 -3.99
N PRO A 76 29.85 -4.12 -2.69
CA PRO A 76 28.71 -3.71 -1.86
C PRO A 76 28.07 -2.42 -2.36
N SER A 77 28.84 -1.46 -2.89
CA SER A 77 28.30 -0.22 -3.47
C SER A 77 27.41 -0.49 -4.68
N CYS A 78 27.83 -1.36 -5.59
CA CYS A 78 27.03 -1.76 -6.74
C CYS A 78 25.71 -2.43 -6.32
N VAL A 79 25.76 -3.36 -5.37
CA VAL A 79 24.55 -4.01 -4.85
C VAL A 79 23.61 -2.98 -4.21
N SER A 80 24.13 -2.08 -3.37
CA SER A 80 23.35 -1.00 -2.76
C SER A 80 22.70 -0.10 -3.81
N LEU A 81 23.43 0.32 -4.85
CA LEU A 81 22.89 1.14 -5.94
C LEU A 81 21.81 0.43 -6.73
N ILE A 82 21.97 -0.88 -7.00
CA ILE A 82 20.94 -1.70 -7.66
C ILE A 82 19.68 -1.75 -6.80
N LEU A 83 19.80 -2.03 -5.50
CA LEU A 83 18.66 -2.07 -4.58
C LEU A 83 17.93 -0.73 -4.50
N ILE A 84 18.68 0.37 -4.36
CA ILE A 84 18.13 1.72 -4.35
C ILE A 84 17.37 1.98 -5.66
N THR A 85 17.99 1.65 -6.80
CA THR A 85 17.38 1.88 -8.12
C THR A 85 16.09 1.09 -8.29
N ILE A 86 16.08 -0.20 -7.93
CA ILE A 86 14.89 -1.05 -8.04
C ILE A 86 13.73 -0.53 -7.18
N ASN A 87 14.02 -0.13 -5.93
CA ASN A 87 12.98 0.38 -5.02
C ASN A 87 12.47 1.76 -5.45
N LEU A 88 13.32 2.65 -5.96
CA LEU A 88 12.90 3.95 -6.48
C LEU A 88 12.11 3.85 -7.79
N LEU A 89 12.37 2.83 -8.61
CA LEU A 89 11.59 2.58 -9.82
C LEU A 89 10.25 1.89 -9.53
N SER A 90 10.03 1.34 -8.34
CA SER A 90 8.82 0.60 -7.94
C SER A 90 8.58 -0.64 -8.81
N TYR A 91 9.37 -1.69 -8.58
CA TYR A 91 9.33 -2.94 -9.34
C TYR A 91 8.28 -3.93 -8.82
N PHE A 92 7.27 -4.24 -9.63
CA PHE A 92 6.23 -5.23 -9.32
C PHE A 92 6.67 -6.65 -9.73
N ILE A 93 6.43 -7.64 -8.86
CA ILE A 93 6.86 -9.04 -9.06
C ILE A 93 5.68 -9.96 -9.42
N GLY A 94 4.59 -9.89 -8.65
CA GLY A 94 3.41 -10.77 -8.80
C GLY A 94 2.89 -11.32 -7.48
N ALA A 95 1.92 -12.23 -7.55
CA ALA A 95 1.24 -12.89 -6.42
C ALA A 95 2.20 -13.75 -5.60
N GLU A 96 3.13 -14.42 -6.27
CA GLU A 96 4.18 -15.21 -5.67
C GLU A 96 5.54 -14.70 -6.17
N LEU A 97 6.59 -14.91 -5.36
CA LEU A 97 7.94 -14.65 -5.81
C LEU A 97 8.30 -15.58 -6.98
N GLN A 98 8.77 -15.04 -8.10
CA GLN A 98 9.04 -15.82 -9.32
C GLN A 98 10.14 -16.89 -9.06
N ALA A 99 9.81 -18.18 -9.13
CA ALA A 99 10.70 -19.36 -9.18
C ALA A 99 9.86 -20.65 -9.06
N PHE A 100 10.03 -21.41 -7.97
CA PHE A 100 9.22 -22.61 -7.66
C PHE A 100 7.87 -22.20 -7.04
N GLN A 101 6.76 -22.77 -7.49
CA GLN A 101 5.43 -22.51 -6.91
C GLN A 101 5.36 -22.91 -5.43
N ASN A 102 4.59 -22.19 -4.61
CA ASN A 102 4.35 -22.47 -3.19
C ASN A 102 5.61 -22.53 -2.31
N GLY A 103 6.64 -21.73 -2.64
CA GLY A 103 7.94 -21.73 -1.97
C GLY A 103 8.34 -20.41 -1.31
N ASP A 104 7.40 -19.50 -1.09
CA ASP A 104 7.71 -18.10 -0.75
C ASP A 104 8.48 -17.94 0.56
N SER A 105 8.18 -18.75 1.58
CA SER A 105 8.95 -18.76 2.83
C SER A 105 10.43 -19.08 2.61
N ILE A 106 10.74 -20.02 1.73
CA ILE A 106 12.13 -20.40 1.39
C ILE A 106 12.81 -19.28 0.59
N LYS A 107 12.10 -18.67 -0.36
CA LYS A 107 12.63 -17.58 -1.19
C LYS A 107 12.93 -16.34 -0.37
N LEU A 108 12.02 -15.94 0.52
CA LEU A 108 12.21 -14.85 1.48
C LEU A 108 13.38 -15.16 2.42
N GLY A 109 13.52 -16.41 2.87
CA GLY A 109 14.67 -16.85 3.67
C GLY A 109 16.01 -16.72 2.93
N ILE A 110 16.06 -17.05 1.63
CA ILE A 110 17.26 -16.85 0.80
C ILE A 110 17.58 -15.36 0.67
N LEU A 111 16.58 -14.51 0.44
CA LEU A 111 16.77 -13.06 0.36
C LEU A 111 17.26 -12.47 1.70
N GLN A 112 16.80 -12.98 2.85
CA GLN A 112 17.33 -12.61 4.16
C GLN A 112 18.81 -12.98 4.31
N ILE A 113 19.22 -14.17 3.85
CA ILE A 113 20.63 -14.58 3.85
C ILE A 113 21.46 -13.65 2.95
N CYS A 114 20.95 -13.30 1.76
CA CYS A 114 21.60 -12.34 0.86
C CYS A 114 21.72 -10.96 1.51
N ALA A 115 20.69 -10.49 2.22
CA ALA A 115 20.72 -9.22 2.93
C ALA A 115 21.79 -9.23 4.03
N LYS A 116 21.93 -10.34 4.76
CA LYS A 116 22.98 -10.51 5.77
C LYS A 116 24.38 -10.55 5.15
N ALA A 117 24.53 -11.19 3.99
CA ALA A 117 25.81 -11.19 3.27
C ALA A 117 26.19 -9.76 2.83
N GLN A 118 25.23 -9.00 2.32
CA GLN A 118 25.46 -7.60 1.92
C GLN A 118 25.74 -6.69 3.12
N GLU A 119 25.08 -6.90 4.27
CA GLU A 119 25.43 -6.23 5.54
C GLU A 119 26.91 -6.46 5.88
N LEU A 120 27.38 -7.71 5.85
CA LEU A 120 28.77 -8.04 6.16
C LEU A 120 29.76 -7.41 5.17
N LEU A 121 29.40 -7.33 3.88
CA LEU A 121 30.23 -6.65 2.87
C LEU A 121 30.29 -5.13 3.12
N VAL A 122 29.18 -4.50 3.54
CA VAL A 122 29.15 -3.08 3.92
C VAL A 122 30.04 -2.83 5.14
N VAL A 123 29.94 -3.68 6.17
CA VAL A 123 30.78 -3.59 7.37
C VAL A 123 32.26 -3.78 7.02
N ALA A 124 32.60 -4.78 6.19
CA ALA A 124 33.98 -4.99 5.73
C ALA A 124 34.51 -3.79 4.92
N SER A 125 33.68 -3.22 4.04
CA SER A 125 33.99 -1.99 3.31
C SER A 125 34.26 -0.82 4.25
N LEU A 126 33.50 -0.63 5.32
CA LEU A 126 33.72 0.48 6.25
C LEU A 126 34.99 0.25 7.10
N SER A 127 35.20 -0.98 7.58
CA SER A 127 36.40 -1.35 8.32
C SER A 127 37.67 -1.11 7.50
N THR A 128 37.68 -1.46 6.21
CA THR A 128 38.84 -1.21 5.33
C THR A 128 39.13 0.28 5.13
N VAL A 129 38.10 1.15 5.06
CA VAL A 129 38.27 2.62 5.07
C VAL A 129 38.92 3.08 6.38
N ILE A 130 38.38 2.63 7.51
CA ILE A 130 38.87 2.99 8.84
C ILE A 130 40.34 2.60 9.01
N PHE A 131 40.69 1.34 8.71
CA PHE A 131 42.07 0.86 8.83
C PHE A 131 43.03 1.56 7.87
N HIS A 132 42.58 1.97 6.68
CA HIS A 132 43.43 2.75 5.79
C HIS A 132 43.73 4.15 6.36
N VAL A 133 42.70 4.83 6.90
CA VAL A 133 42.87 6.14 7.57
C VAL A 133 43.74 6.01 8.82
N LEU A 134 43.47 5.02 9.67
CA LEU A 134 44.26 4.76 10.89
C LEU A 134 45.74 4.59 10.57
N ARG A 135 46.07 3.76 9.57
CA ARG A 135 47.46 3.52 9.15
C ARG A 135 48.09 4.76 8.55
N SER A 136 47.35 5.52 7.74
CA SER A 136 47.84 6.78 7.19
C SER A 136 48.20 7.78 8.29
N GLU A 137 47.39 7.84 9.36
CA GLU A 137 47.64 8.71 10.51
C GLU A 137 48.81 8.24 11.38
N LEU A 138 48.98 6.93 11.57
CA LEU A 138 50.11 6.35 12.32
C LEU A 138 51.46 6.50 11.61
N VAL A 139 51.47 6.40 10.28
CA VAL A 139 52.70 6.44 9.47
C VAL A 139 53.06 7.87 9.09
N PHE A 140 52.13 8.59 8.45
CA PHE A 140 52.38 9.90 7.85
C PHE A 140 51.83 11.08 8.66
N GLY A 141 50.95 10.81 9.63
CA GLY A 141 50.33 11.83 10.48
C GLY A 141 51.10 12.10 11.78
N PRO A 142 50.49 12.89 12.68
CA PRO A 142 51.01 13.17 14.02
C PRO A 142 50.79 11.99 14.98
N GLY A 143 50.23 10.87 14.51
CA GLY A 143 49.86 9.73 15.33
C GLY A 143 48.39 9.76 15.78
N LEU A 144 48.00 8.75 16.55
CA LEU A 144 46.63 8.56 17.03
C LEU A 144 46.60 8.22 18.52
N PRO A 145 45.57 8.68 19.27
CA PRO A 145 45.40 8.32 20.65
C PRO A 145 45.15 6.80 20.79
N LEU A 146 45.76 6.19 21.81
CA LEU A 146 45.69 4.76 22.13
C LEU A 146 44.24 4.26 22.21
N GLY A 147 43.32 5.08 22.74
CA GLY A 147 41.91 4.73 22.83
C GLY A 147 41.21 4.54 21.48
N LEU A 148 41.65 5.22 20.40
CA LEU A 148 41.12 4.99 19.04
C LEU A 148 41.69 3.74 18.38
N LEU A 149 42.90 3.32 18.77
CA LEU A 149 43.52 2.09 18.29
C LEU A 149 42.91 0.85 18.94
N GLY A 150 42.41 0.97 20.18
CA GLY A 150 41.93 -0.12 21.02
C GLY A 150 40.41 -0.23 21.21
N ALA A 151 39.61 0.69 20.66
CA ALA A 151 38.18 0.75 20.95
C ALA A 151 37.44 -0.51 20.46
N GLY A 152 36.99 -1.33 21.42
CA GLY A 152 36.40 -2.65 21.18
C GLY A 152 34.87 -2.65 20.98
N PHE A 153 34.24 -3.80 21.26
CA PHE A 153 32.83 -4.10 20.97
C PHE A 153 31.83 -3.01 21.42
N ASN A 154 32.03 -2.40 22.59
CA ASN A 154 31.15 -1.37 23.15
C ASN A 154 31.48 0.04 22.60
N PHE A 155 32.03 0.14 21.38
CA PHE A 155 32.75 1.28 20.78
C PHE A 155 32.25 2.66 21.23
N PHE A 156 30.98 2.99 20.99
CA PHE A 156 30.37 4.29 21.29
C PHE A 156 30.25 4.65 22.77
N TRP A 157 30.26 3.66 23.66
CA TRP A 157 30.08 3.82 25.10
C TRP A 157 31.34 3.50 25.89
N SER A 158 32.45 3.24 25.18
CA SER A 158 33.73 2.87 25.75
C SER A 158 34.45 4.10 26.33
N GLN A 159 35.13 3.93 27.47
CA GLN A 159 35.98 4.98 28.05
C GLN A 159 37.26 5.19 27.20
N GLU A 160 37.54 4.28 26.30
CA GLU A 160 38.64 4.31 25.37
C GLU A 160 38.32 5.30 24.22
N PHE A 161 37.11 5.25 23.69
CA PHE A 161 36.64 6.14 22.63
C PHE A 161 36.51 7.60 23.09
N TRP A 162 35.80 7.85 24.20
CA TRP A 162 35.61 9.21 24.68
C TRP A 162 36.89 9.83 25.28
N GLY A 163 37.87 9.02 25.71
CA GLY A 163 39.15 9.50 26.26
C GLY A 163 40.06 10.09 25.22
N SER A 164 39.97 9.51 24.03
CA SER A 164 40.63 9.98 22.83
C SER A 164 40.16 11.38 22.41
N THR A 165 38.99 11.84 22.85
CA THR A 165 38.51 13.21 22.57
C THR A 165 39.28 14.30 23.32
N ARG A 166 40.12 13.96 24.30
CA ARG A 166 40.95 14.92 25.04
C ARG A 166 42.30 15.20 24.37
N TYR A 167 42.59 14.52 23.25
CA TYR A 167 43.81 14.72 22.48
C TYR A 167 43.87 16.13 21.83
N LYS A 168 45.05 16.76 21.90
CA LYS A 168 45.33 18.14 21.46
C LYS A 168 45.92 18.14 20.05
N GLU A 169 45.06 18.19 19.04
CA GLU A 169 45.41 18.33 17.62
C GLU A 169 44.53 19.35 16.92
N ALA A 170 44.85 19.66 15.66
CA ALA A 170 44.01 20.46 14.78
C ALA A 170 42.53 20.00 14.84
N LEU A 171 41.66 20.92 15.27
CA LEU A 171 40.25 20.66 15.58
C LEU A 171 39.50 20.01 14.40
N LEU A 172 39.78 20.46 13.17
CA LEU A 172 39.18 19.95 11.94
C LEU A 172 39.57 18.51 11.63
N ARG A 173 40.85 18.16 11.78
CA ARG A 173 41.36 16.81 11.52
C ARG A 173 40.80 15.83 12.54
N LYS A 174 40.82 16.22 13.82
CA LYS A 174 40.21 15.47 14.92
C LYS A 174 38.71 15.26 14.69
N ALA A 175 37.95 16.31 14.39
CA ALA A 175 36.53 16.21 14.10
C ALA A 175 36.24 15.26 12.91
N SER A 176 37.08 15.30 11.87
CA SER A 176 36.96 14.41 10.70
C SER A 176 37.14 12.93 11.05
N ILE A 177 38.20 12.58 11.81
CA ILE A 177 38.45 11.19 12.22
C ILE A 177 37.32 10.69 13.12
N PHE A 178 36.95 11.45 14.16
CA PHE A 178 35.84 11.08 15.04
C PHE A 178 34.51 10.96 14.29
N GLY A 179 34.24 11.89 13.37
CA GLY A 179 33.07 11.85 12.49
C GLY A 179 33.03 10.59 11.63
N LEU A 180 34.17 10.20 11.03
CA LEU A 180 34.28 8.98 10.23
C LEU A 180 33.97 7.72 11.06
N PHE A 181 34.52 7.63 12.28
CA PHE A 181 34.24 6.51 13.19
C PHE A 181 32.77 6.46 13.61
N ILE A 182 32.18 7.60 13.97
CA ILE A 182 30.79 7.67 14.40
C ILE A 182 29.86 7.30 13.25
N ILE A 183 30.04 7.91 12.08
CA ILE A 183 29.22 7.63 10.90
C ILE A 183 29.39 6.17 10.49
N SER A 184 30.60 5.65 10.41
CA SER A 184 30.84 4.26 10.02
C SER A 184 30.26 3.26 11.03
N GLY A 185 30.33 3.53 12.33
CA GLY A 185 29.72 2.68 13.36
C GLY A 185 28.19 2.69 13.28
N LEU A 186 27.57 3.84 13.05
CA LEU A 186 26.13 3.94 12.83
C LEU A 186 25.71 3.22 11.55
N LEU A 187 26.43 3.42 10.45
CA LEU A 187 26.19 2.73 9.19
C LEU A 187 26.34 1.22 9.33
N ALA A 188 27.32 0.73 10.09
CA ALA A 188 27.52 -0.69 10.32
C ALA A 188 26.34 -1.34 11.07
N VAL A 189 25.79 -0.66 12.08
CA VAL A 189 24.61 -1.14 12.83
C VAL A 189 23.35 -1.08 11.97
N LEU A 190 23.19 -0.01 11.18
CA LEU A 190 22.01 0.19 10.34
C LEU A 190 22.04 -0.65 9.06
N ALA A 191 23.21 -1.05 8.56
CA ALA A 191 23.35 -1.78 7.30
C ALA A 191 22.51 -3.05 7.24
N GLY A 192 22.38 -3.77 8.36
CA GLY A 192 21.57 -4.99 8.46
C GLY A 192 20.09 -4.74 8.18
N PRO A 193 19.39 -3.98 9.03
CA PRO A 193 17.98 -3.66 8.79
C PRO A 193 17.74 -2.92 7.48
N THR A 194 18.58 -1.96 7.08
CA THR A 194 18.36 -1.19 5.84
C THR A 194 18.50 -2.03 4.58
N THR A 195 19.46 -2.96 4.56
CA THR A 195 19.63 -3.88 3.44
C THR A 195 18.47 -4.88 3.38
N ALA A 196 18.03 -5.42 4.52
CA ALA A 196 16.90 -6.34 4.56
C ALA A 196 15.61 -5.69 4.04
N VAL A 197 15.31 -4.46 4.49
CA VAL A 197 14.12 -3.71 4.07
C VAL A 197 14.09 -3.47 2.56
N LEU A 198 15.23 -3.09 1.97
CA LEU A 198 15.30 -2.80 0.53
C LEU A 198 15.47 -4.05 -0.35
N MET A 199 15.89 -5.18 0.21
CA MET A 199 16.10 -6.43 -0.54
C MET A 199 14.88 -7.35 -0.51
N ILE A 200 14.07 -7.32 0.55
CA ILE A 200 12.94 -8.21 0.74
C ILE A 200 11.68 -7.56 0.14
N PRO A 201 11.06 -8.14 -0.91
CA PRO A 201 9.82 -7.64 -1.47
C PRO A 201 8.68 -7.72 -0.46
N ARG A 202 7.77 -6.74 -0.51
CA ARG A 202 6.61 -6.66 0.39
C ARG A 202 5.32 -6.85 -0.39
N GLU A 203 4.36 -7.47 0.27
CA GLU A 203 3.00 -7.54 -0.24
C GLU A 203 2.35 -6.16 -0.09
N THR A 204 1.93 -5.57 -1.20
CA THR A 204 1.40 -4.20 -1.26
C THR A 204 0.27 -4.09 -2.28
N GLU A 205 -0.52 -3.03 -2.18
CA GLU A 205 -1.47 -2.61 -3.22
C GLU A 205 -0.75 -1.68 -4.20
N TRP A 206 -0.23 -2.26 -5.28
CA TRP A 206 0.59 -1.54 -6.24
C TRP A 206 -0.27 -0.75 -7.24
N LYS A 207 -0.07 0.56 -7.29
CA LYS A 207 -0.86 1.48 -8.15
C LYS A 207 -0.47 1.35 -9.62
N ALA A 208 -1.35 0.75 -10.40
CA ALA A 208 -1.13 0.39 -11.80
C ALA A 208 -1.81 1.31 -12.82
N GLY A 209 -1.99 2.59 -12.48
CA GLY A 209 -2.61 3.58 -13.33
C GLY A 209 -4.13 3.57 -13.18
N GLY A 210 -4.85 3.72 -14.28
CA GLY A 210 -6.30 3.77 -14.29
C GLY A 210 -6.82 4.63 -15.43
N ALA A 211 -8.00 5.24 -15.26
CA ALA A 211 -8.60 6.11 -16.26
C ALA A 211 -9.32 7.30 -15.61
N ASN A 212 -9.13 8.49 -16.16
CA ASN A 212 -10.05 9.60 -15.98
C ASN A 212 -11.23 9.42 -16.93
N PHE A 213 -12.43 9.81 -16.49
CA PHE A 213 -13.63 9.89 -17.33
C PHE A 213 -14.54 11.03 -16.83
N TYR A 214 -15.51 11.42 -17.65
CA TYR A 214 -16.42 12.52 -17.35
C TYR A 214 -17.86 12.07 -17.45
N LEU A 215 -18.70 12.50 -16.52
CA LEU A 215 -20.14 12.34 -16.61
C LEU A 215 -20.74 13.58 -17.32
N ASN A 216 -21.80 13.38 -18.12
CA ASN A 216 -22.44 14.43 -18.91
C ASN A 216 -23.33 15.37 -18.06
N GLY A 217 -22.71 16.30 -17.32
CA GLY A 217 -23.37 17.26 -16.44
C GLY A 217 -22.51 17.67 -15.23
N THR A 218 -22.86 18.77 -14.57
CA THR A 218 -22.12 19.26 -13.39
C THR A 218 -22.30 18.33 -12.19
N LYS A 219 -21.54 18.56 -11.12
CA LYS A 219 -21.68 17.77 -9.90
C LYS A 219 -23.10 17.84 -9.32
N GLU A 220 -23.70 19.03 -9.34
CA GLU A 220 -25.04 19.30 -8.83
C GLU A 220 -26.12 18.68 -9.74
N GLU A 221 -25.82 18.48 -11.02
CA GLU A 221 -26.71 17.81 -11.96
C GLU A 221 -26.64 16.28 -11.87
N MET A 222 -25.47 15.74 -11.53
CA MET A 222 -25.25 14.30 -11.34
C MET A 222 -25.76 13.82 -9.99
N TRP A 223 -25.57 14.63 -8.95
CA TRP A 223 -25.99 14.35 -7.58
C TRP A 223 -26.82 15.52 -7.02
N PRO A 224 -28.06 15.73 -7.49
CA PRO A 224 -28.87 16.88 -7.13
C PRO A 224 -29.35 16.88 -5.68
N ASN A 225 -29.55 18.09 -5.13
CA ASN A 225 -30.17 18.31 -3.80
C ASN A 225 -31.68 18.05 -3.79
N PHE A 226 -32.33 18.10 -4.96
CA PHE A 226 -33.78 18.06 -5.13
C PHE A 226 -34.14 17.16 -6.31
N LEU A 227 -35.08 16.24 -6.11
CA LEU A 227 -35.53 15.26 -7.10
C LEU A 227 -37.04 15.39 -7.27
N ASP A 228 -37.44 15.68 -8.51
CA ASP A 228 -38.84 15.83 -8.91
C ASP A 228 -39.20 14.87 -10.04
N VAL A 229 -40.42 14.97 -10.57
CA VAL A 229 -40.93 14.17 -11.69
C VAL A 229 -39.87 14.05 -12.80
N PRO A 230 -39.47 12.83 -13.18
CA PRO A 230 -38.46 12.63 -14.21
C PRO A 230 -38.83 13.26 -15.55
N THR A 231 -37.84 13.83 -16.23
CA THR A 231 -38.01 14.45 -17.55
C THR A 231 -38.13 13.43 -18.69
N VAL A 232 -37.77 12.16 -18.44
CA VAL A 232 -37.83 11.08 -19.43
C VAL A 232 -39.26 10.56 -19.54
N ASN A 233 -39.73 10.39 -20.78
CA ASN A 233 -40.97 9.70 -21.03
C ASN A 233 -40.82 8.20 -20.73
N CYS A 234 -41.43 7.77 -19.61
CA CYS A 234 -41.45 6.40 -19.11
C CYS A 234 -42.89 5.86 -19.02
N SER A 235 -43.84 6.44 -19.76
CA SER A 235 -45.25 6.05 -19.71
C SER A 235 -45.53 4.73 -20.44
N GLY A 236 -46.58 4.02 -20.01
CA GLY A 236 -46.96 2.71 -20.56
C GLY A 236 -45.83 1.69 -20.41
N ASP A 237 -45.63 0.85 -21.42
CA ASP A 237 -44.67 -0.27 -21.35
C ASP A 237 -43.21 0.15 -21.62
N THR A 238 -42.97 1.44 -21.91
CA THR A 238 -41.66 1.94 -22.32
C THR A 238 -40.60 1.82 -21.22
N TRP A 239 -41.00 1.88 -19.95
CA TRP A 239 -40.07 1.81 -18.83
C TRP A 239 -39.40 0.45 -18.66
N LEU A 240 -40.00 -0.65 -19.15
CA LEU A 240 -39.40 -1.99 -19.07
C LEU A 240 -38.16 -2.12 -19.96
N ASN A 241 -38.17 -1.45 -21.11
CA ASN A 241 -37.10 -1.58 -22.11
C ASN A 241 -36.13 -0.39 -22.09
N ASN A 242 -36.37 0.61 -21.24
CA ASN A 242 -35.54 1.81 -21.15
C ASN A 242 -34.85 1.89 -19.79
N SER A 243 -33.55 1.59 -19.75
CA SER A 243 -32.71 1.61 -18.55
C SER A 243 -32.58 2.98 -17.88
N ARG A 244 -32.98 4.05 -18.58
CA ARG A 244 -33.02 5.42 -18.05
C ARG A 244 -34.25 5.69 -17.19
N CYS A 245 -35.26 4.83 -17.25
CA CYS A 245 -36.44 4.95 -16.41
C CYS A 245 -36.16 4.45 -14.99
N LEU A 246 -36.70 5.16 -13.99
CA LEU A 246 -36.46 4.83 -12.58
C LEU A 246 -36.94 3.41 -12.23
N ALA A 247 -38.11 3.02 -12.76
CA ALA A 247 -38.72 1.72 -12.51
C ALA A 247 -38.03 0.54 -13.22
N ASN A 248 -37.05 0.76 -14.11
CA ASN A 248 -36.44 -0.31 -14.91
C ASN A 248 -35.78 -1.42 -14.06
N GLY A 249 -35.30 -1.09 -12.86
CA GLY A 249 -34.72 -2.06 -11.91
C GLY A 249 -35.73 -3.02 -11.28
N TYR A 250 -37.03 -2.80 -11.47
CA TYR A 250 -38.12 -3.55 -10.84
C TYR A 250 -37.97 -5.06 -11.00
N GLN A 251 -37.77 -5.57 -12.24
CA GLN A 251 -37.78 -7.02 -12.49
C GLN A 251 -36.71 -7.74 -11.69
N SER A 252 -35.49 -7.19 -11.66
CA SER A 252 -34.40 -7.80 -10.89
C SER A 252 -34.60 -7.67 -9.39
N ILE A 253 -35.16 -6.56 -8.88
CA ILE A 253 -35.47 -6.43 -7.45
C ILE A 253 -36.53 -7.45 -7.05
N HIS A 254 -37.62 -7.53 -7.83
CA HIS A 254 -38.71 -8.48 -7.63
C HIS A 254 -38.16 -9.92 -7.59
N ASP A 255 -37.41 -10.33 -8.62
CA ASP A 255 -36.83 -11.67 -8.71
C ASP A 255 -35.85 -11.96 -7.56
N THR A 256 -35.04 -10.98 -7.14
CA THR A 256 -34.13 -11.12 -5.99
C THR A 256 -34.88 -11.39 -4.69
N PHE A 257 -36.04 -10.74 -4.47
CA PHE A 257 -36.86 -11.00 -3.29
C PHE A 257 -37.69 -12.29 -3.40
N THR A 258 -38.20 -12.65 -4.59
CA THR A 258 -38.88 -13.93 -4.81
C THR A 258 -37.93 -15.12 -4.66
N ASN A 259 -36.70 -15.02 -5.14
CA ASN A 259 -35.65 -16.05 -5.01
C ASN A 259 -34.90 -15.98 -3.66
N ARG A 260 -35.05 -14.87 -2.91
CA ARG A 260 -34.34 -14.53 -1.66
C ARG A 260 -32.82 -14.76 -1.69
N ARG A 261 -32.16 -14.57 -2.85
CA ARG A 261 -30.69 -14.70 -3.02
C ARG A 261 -29.96 -13.52 -2.35
N GLY A 262 -29.64 -13.66 -1.07
CA GLY A 262 -28.82 -12.70 -0.33
C GLY A 262 -27.95 -13.39 0.71
N SER A 263 -26.73 -12.90 0.89
CA SER A 263 -25.88 -13.28 2.03
C SER A 263 -25.95 -12.20 3.11
N SER A 264 -25.99 -12.61 4.37
CA SER A 264 -25.86 -11.72 5.53
C SER A 264 -24.56 -12.01 6.28
N GLN A 265 -23.76 -10.98 6.50
CA GLN A 265 -22.56 -11.01 7.35
C GLN A 265 -22.51 -9.74 8.18
N GLU A 266 -22.23 -9.83 9.48
CA GLU A 266 -22.04 -8.67 10.38
C GLU A 266 -23.16 -7.61 10.25
N GLY A 267 -24.42 -8.04 10.29
CA GLY A 267 -25.61 -7.18 10.18
C GLY A 267 -25.93 -6.63 8.78
N ARG A 268 -25.03 -6.80 7.81
CA ARG A 268 -25.13 -6.28 6.44
C ARG A 268 -25.65 -7.35 5.48
N ILE A 269 -26.68 -7.01 4.72
CA ILE A 269 -27.29 -7.82 3.66
C ILE A 269 -26.74 -7.33 2.32
N ALA A 270 -26.14 -8.23 1.54
CA ALA A 270 -25.69 -7.95 0.19
C ALA A 270 -26.63 -8.60 -0.83
N LEU A 271 -27.25 -7.78 -1.69
CA LEU A 271 -28.17 -8.21 -2.74
C LEU A 271 -27.57 -7.87 -4.10
N GLN A 272 -27.39 -8.85 -4.95
CA GLN A 272 -26.96 -8.62 -6.33
C GLN A 272 -28.19 -8.31 -7.19
N ILE A 273 -28.15 -7.21 -7.91
CA ILE A 273 -29.22 -6.75 -8.81
C ILE A 273 -28.65 -6.67 -10.22
N SER A 274 -29.37 -7.27 -11.16
CA SER A 274 -29.09 -7.22 -12.59
C SER A 274 -30.06 -6.27 -13.26
N ASP A 275 -29.65 -5.03 -13.40
CA ASP A 275 -30.32 -4.07 -14.27
C ASP A 275 -30.11 -4.49 -15.73
N GLY A 276 -31.03 -4.13 -16.64
CA GLY A 276 -30.88 -4.46 -18.07
C GLY A 276 -29.53 -4.04 -18.66
N ASP A 277 -28.91 -3.00 -18.11
CA ASP A 277 -27.61 -2.47 -18.52
C ASP A 277 -26.53 -2.54 -17.42
N LEU A 278 -26.72 -3.19 -16.26
CA LEU A 278 -25.70 -3.20 -15.21
C LEU A 278 -25.92 -4.28 -14.16
N TYR A 279 -24.87 -5.02 -13.81
CA TYR A 279 -24.84 -5.80 -12.57
C TYR A 279 -24.27 -4.96 -11.44
N LYS A 280 -24.98 -4.81 -10.33
CA LYS A 280 -24.50 -4.10 -9.15
C LYS A 280 -24.91 -4.77 -7.85
N THR A 281 -24.20 -4.46 -6.78
CA THR A 281 -24.56 -4.92 -5.43
C THR A 281 -25.24 -3.79 -4.66
N VAL A 282 -26.37 -4.09 -4.04
CA VAL A 282 -27.03 -3.24 -3.04
C VAL A 282 -26.67 -3.77 -1.67
N HIS A 283 -26.11 -2.88 -0.85
CA HIS A 283 -25.79 -3.15 0.54
C HIS A 283 -26.84 -2.55 1.43
N ALA A 284 -27.61 -3.41 2.05
CA ALA A 284 -28.69 -3.03 2.91
C ALA A 284 -28.48 -3.55 4.33
N ARG A 285 -29.24 -2.97 5.24
CA ARG A 285 -29.33 -3.37 6.63
C ARG A 285 -30.77 -3.23 7.02
N ALA A 286 -31.36 -4.33 7.47
CA ALA A 286 -32.71 -4.33 8.00
C ALA A 286 -32.71 -3.95 9.47
N ARG A 287 -33.79 -3.32 9.90
CA ARG A 287 -34.16 -3.19 11.31
C ARG A 287 -34.23 -4.56 12.00
N GLU A 288 -33.78 -4.66 13.25
CA GLU A 288 -33.87 -5.88 14.04
C GLU A 288 -34.97 -5.75 15.09
N SER A 289 -35.85 -6.75 15.21
CA SER A 289 -37.04 -6.67 16.05
C SER A 289 -36.75 -6.70 17.57
N THR A 290 -35.59 -7.23 17.99
CA THR A 290 -35.25 -7.51 19.39
C THR A 290 -34.22 -6.56 20.00
N THR A 291 -33.57 -5.70 19.21
CA THR A 291 -32.50 -4.80 19.67
C THR A 291 -32.89 -3.33 19.54
N TYR A 292 -32.05 -2.41 20.06
CA TYR A 292 -32.26 -0.95 20.01
C TYR A 292 -32.20 -0.34 18.59
N ILE A 293 -32.11 -1.19 17.56
CA ILE A 293 -31.95 -0.83 16.15
C ILE A 293 -33.34 -0.59 15.55
N VAL A 294 -33.67 0.64 15.12
CA VAL A 294 -34.99 0.93 14.47
C VAL A 294 -34.94 1.39 13.00
N GLU A 295 -33.77 1.70 12.43
CA GLU A 295 -33.68 2.29 11.08
C GLU A 295 -33.16 1.30 10.02
N THR A 296 -33.94 1.06 8.95
CA THR A 296 -33.53 0.25 7.78
C THR A 296 -32.82 1.14 6.75
N TRP A 297 -31.64 0.70 6.28
CA TRP A 297 -30.81 1.44 5.33
C TRP A 297 -30.48 0.60 4.10
N ALA A 298 -30.37 1.22 2.93
CA ALA A 298 -29.82 0.62 1.72
C ALA A 298 -28.90 1.62 0.99
N CYS A 299 -27.81 1.12 0.40
CA CYS A 299 -26.83 1.89 -0.36
C CYS A 299 -26.37 1.08 -1.57
N THR A 300 -26.15 1.74 -2.71
CA THR A 300 -25.64 1.07 -3.92
C THR A 300 -24.75 1.99 -4.77
N ALA A 301 -24.29 1.50 -5.92
CA ALA A 301 -23.50 2.27 -6.86
C ALA A 301 -24.38 3.22 -7.70
N HIS A 302 -23.92 4.46 -7.90
CA HIS A 302 -24.53 5.39 -8.85
C HIS A 302 -24.38 4.87 -10.28
N VAL A 303 -25.48 4.69 -11.01
CA VAL A 303 -25.51 3.93 -12.29
C VAL A 303 -24.59 4.55 -13.36
N PRO A 304 -24.65 5.87 -13.65
CA PRO A 304 -23.73 6.48 -14.62
C PRO A 304 -22.25 6.30 -14.25
N THR A 305 -21.94 6.40 -12.95
CA THR A 305 -20.57 6.16 -12.46
C THR A 305 -20.16 4.71 -12.66
N ALA A 306 -21.04 3.76 -12.34
CA ALA A 306 -20.78 2.33 -12.41
C ALA A 306 -20.55 1.86 -13.86
N ILE A 307 -21.35 2.35 -14.82
CA ILE A 307 -21.21 2.02 -16.24
C ILE A 307 -19.85 2.50 -16.78
N LEU A 308 -19.50 3.78 -16.55
CA LEU A 308 -18.20 4.31 -16.98
C LEU A 308 -17.01 3.69 -16.24
N HIS A 309 -17.20 3.28 -14.98
CA HIS A 309 -16.19 2.52 -14.24
C HIS A 309 -15.92 1.16 -14.93
N ALA A 310 -16.95 0.39 -15.27
CA ALA A 310 -16.80 -0.88 -15.97
C ALA A 310 -16.17 -0.74 -17.37
N ALA A 311 -16.54 0.31 -18.11
CA ALA A 311 -15.91 0.66 -19.38
C ALA A 311 -14.41 1.00 -19.21
N SER A 312 -14.07 1.80 -18.19
CA SER A 312 -12.70 2.17 -17.86
C SER A 312 -11.83 0.95 -17.52
N VAL A 313 -12.36 -0.01 -16.76
CA VAL A 313 -11.66 -1.28 -16.47
C VAL A 313 -11.38 -2.04 -17.75
N SER A 314 -12.36 -2.13 -18.66
CA SER A 314 -12.20 -2.84 -19.93
C SER A 314 -11.13 -2.21 -20.83
N LEU A 315 -11.06 -0.87 -20.88
CA LEU A 315 -9.98 -0.17 -21.58
C LEU A 315 -8.61 -0.42 -20.95
N TRP A 316 -8.52 -0.42 -19.62
CA TRP A 316 -7.27 -0.70 -18.92
C TRP A 316 -6.78 -2.13 -19.21
N VAL A 317 -7.69 -3.12 -19.20
CA VAL A 317 -7.36 -4.52 -19.54
C VAL A 317 -6.91 -4.64 -21.01
N ALA A 318 -7.60 -3.98 -21.94
CA ALA A 318 -7.20 -3.95 -23.35
C ALA A 318 -5.81 -3.33 -23.54
N ALA A 319 -5.53 -2.21 -22.86
CA ALA A 319 -4.23 -1.56 -22.88
C ALA A 319 -3.12 -2.45 -22.28
N LEU A 320 -3.39 -3.17 -21.19
CA LEU A 320 -2.44 -4.11 -20.61
C LEU A 320 -2.13 -5.26 -21.59
N ASN A 321 -3.15 -5.85 -22.20
CA ASN A 321 -2.99 -6.93 -23.17
C ASN A 321 -2.15 -6.48 -24.38
N TYR A 322 -2.38 -5.27 -24.87
CA TYR A 322 -1.54 -4.67 -25.91
C TYR A 322 -0.09 -4.47 -25.44
N LEU A 323 0.14 -3.90 -24.26
CA LEU A 323 1.49 -3.70 -23.74
C LEU A 323 2.24 -5.02 -23.54
N VAL A 324 1.53 -6.08 -23.17
CA VAL A 324 2.08 -7.44 -23.04
C VAL A 324 2.51 -8.01 -24.39
N SER A 325 1.76 -7.74 -25.47
CA SER A 325 2.12 -8.24 -26.81
C SER A 325 3.37 -7.57 -27.37
N ILE A 326 3.63 -6.32 -27.00
CA ILE A 326 4.84 -5.56 -27.39
C ILE A 326 5.93 -5.53 -26.30
N ALA A 327 5.75 -6.26 -25.20
CA ALA A 327 6.62 -6.15 -24.03
C ALA A 327 8.04 -6.65 -24.32
N ASN A 328 9.02 -5.80 -23.98
CA ASN A 328 10.44 -6.13 -23.98
C ASN A 328 11.01 -6.10 -22.54
N PRO A 329 12.17 -6.72 -22.28
CA PRO A 329 12.74 -6.82 -20.92
C PRO A 329 13.09 -5.47 -20.27
N ILE A 330 13.23 -4.40 -21.06
CA ILE A 330 13.64 -3.07 -20.59
C ILE A 330 12.41 -2.20 -20.25
N MET A 331 11.21 -2.62 -20.67
CA MET A 331 9.98 -1.86 -20.46
C MET A 331 9.60 -1.84 -18.98
N HIS A 332 9.44 -0.62 -18.44
CA HIS A 332 9.04 -0.38 -17.05
C HIS A 332 7.74 0.43 -16.97
N PRO A 333 6.74 0.03 -16.17
CA PRO A 333 6.64 -1.25 -15.46
C PRO A 333 6.55 -2.43 -16.45
N ASN A 334 7.04 -3.62 -16.06
CA ASN A 334 7.02 -4.79 -16.94
C ASN A 334 5.59 -5.32 -17.10
N PRO A 335 4.95 -5.20 -18.28
CA PRO A 335 3.54 -5.55 -18.45
C PRO A 335 3.26 -7.03 -18.23
N LYS A 336 4.25 -7.91 -18.48
CA LYS A 336 4.10 -9.35 -18.27
C LYS A 336 3.97 -9.69 -16.79
N LEU A 337 4.66 -8.96 -15.91
CA LEU A 337 4.62 -9.20 -14.47
C LEU A 337 3.30 -8.74 -13.85
N LEU A 338 2.72 -7.64 -14.37
CA LEU A 338 1.42 -7.13 -13.90
C LEU A 338 0.29 -8.16 -14.04
N ARG A 339 0.41 -9.11 -14.98
CA ARG A 339 -0.57 -10.20 -15.15
C ARG A 339 -0.58 -11.18 -13.99
N TYR A 340 0.52 -11.30 -13.25
CA TYR A 340 0.63 -12.24 -12.14
C TYR A 340 0.15 -11.67 -10.81
N ALA A 341 -0.51 -10.51 -10.77
CA ALA A 341 -1.13 -10.01 -9.55
C ALA A 341 -2.12 -11.03 -8.95
N SER A 342 -2.19 -11.14 -7.62
CA SER A 342 -3.09 -12.08 -6.93
C SER A 342 -4.54 -11.63 -7.02
N SER A 343 -4.77 -10.32 -6.95
CA SER A 343 -6.05 -9.70 -7.27
C SER A 343 -5.82 -8.36 -7.96
N ARG A 344 -6.79 -7.93 -8.77
CA ARG A 344 -6.80 -6.63 -9.42
C ARG A 344 -8.08 -5.92 -9.03
N THR A 345 -7.94 -4.78 -8.40
CA THR A 345 -9.07 -3.99 -7.92
C THR A 345 -9.06 -2.64 -8.61
N ALA A 346 -10.15 -2.33 -9.31
CA ALA A 346 -10.42 -0.99 -9.78
C ALA A 346 -11.35 -0.27 -8.80
N SER A 347 -11.03 0.97 -8.46
CA SER A 347 -11.85 1.79 -7.58
C SER A 347 -12.10 3.19 -8.15
N VAL A 348 -13.31 3.71 -7.95
CA VAL A 348 -13.69 5.09 -8.29
C VAL A 348 -14.34 5.73 -7.07
N LYS A 349 -13.75 6.81 -6.56
CA LYS A 349 -14.36 7.64 -5.51
C LYS A 349 -15.51 8.45 -6.10
N THR A 350 -16.69 8.38 -5.50
CA THR A 350 -17.94 8.98 -6.00
C THR A 350 -18.90 9.23 -4.85
N GLU A 351 -20.02 9.90 -5.13
CA GLU A 351 -21.18 9.89 -4.25
C GLU A 351 -22.11 8.72 -4.62
N LEU A 352 -22.53 7.96 -3.61
CA LEU A 352 -23.36 6.77 -3.67
C LEU A 352 -24.79 7.12 -3.22
N PRO A 353 -25.83 6.63 -3.91
CA PRO A 353 -27.20 6.72 -3.44
C PRO A 353 -27.42 5.87 -2.18
N ALA A 354 -28.04 6.46 -1.17
CA ALA A 354 -28.52 5.75 0.00
C ALA A 354 -29.96 6.14 0.34
N ALA A 355 -30.72 5.18 0.88
CA ALA A 355 -32.09 5.38 1.33
C ALA A 355 -32.25 4.81 2.73
N ARG A 356 -32.82 5.61 3.62
CA ARG A 356 -33.32 5.21 4.94
C ARG A 356 -34.83 5.12 4.89
N VAL A 357 -35.38 4.02 5.38
CA VAL A 357 -36.81 3.77 5.44
C VAL A 357 -37.21 3.30 6.83
N PHE A 358 -38.35 3.79 7.30
CA PHE A 358 -38.97 3.33 8.53
C PHE A 358 -40.50 3.39 8.41
N CYS A 359 -41.18 2.29 8.73
CA CYS A 359 -42.63 2.17 8.68
C CYS A 359 -43.21 2.06 10.09
N THR A 360 -44.47 2.46 10.27
CA THR A 360 -45.18 2.27 11.55
C THR A 360 -45.33 0.78 11.86
N ASP A 361 -45.07 0.35 13.09
CA ASP A 361 -45.22 -1.07 13.46
C ASP A 361 -46.66 -1.53 13.47
N VAL A 362 -47.56 -0.62 13.82
CA VAL A 362 -49.00 -0.86 13.91
C VAL A 362 -49.66 -0.29 12.65
N ALA A 363 -50.56 -1.08 12.06
CA ALA A 363 -51.46 -0.62 11.01
C ALA A 363 -52.81 -0.21 11.62
N GLU A 364 -53.30 0.97 11.25
CA GLU A 364 -54.56 1.52 11.72
C GLU A 364 -55.73 0.96 10.91
N THR A 365 -56.87 0.66 11.54
CA THR A 365 -58.08 0.25 10.81
C THR A 365 -58.85 1.49 10.37
N VAL A 366 -59.19 1.54 9.08
CA VAL A 366 -59.95 2.62 8.45
C VAL A 366 -61.14 2.06 7.70
N GLU A 367 -62.24 2.83 7.68
CA GLU A 367 -63.51 2.44 7.05
C GLU A 367 -63.85 3.40 5.91
N GLN A 368 -64.52 2.91 4.87
CA GLN A 368 -64.83 3.71 3.67
C GLN A 368 -65.78 4.89 3.94
N ASN A 369 -66.54 4.83 5.03
CA ASN A 369 -67.47 5.88 5.46
C ASN A 369 -66.87 6.86 6.48
N SER A 370 -65.58 6.73 6.80
CA SER A 370 -64.89 7.63 7.72
C SER A 370 -64.87 9.05 7.16
N THR A 371 -65.33 10.02 7.95
CA THR A 371 -65.30 11.45 7.58
C THR A 371 -63.90 12.06 7.63
N TYR A 372 -62.99 11.41 8.37
CA TYR A 372 -61.64 11.89 8.60
C TYR A 372 -60.71 10.69 8.81
N ILE A 373 -59.63 10.63 8.03
CA ILE A 373 -58.61 9.59 8.10
C ILE A 373 -57.24 10.25 8.30
N LEU A 374 -56.61 9.95 9.43
CA LEU A 374 -55.25 10.33 9.73
C LEU A 374 -54.31 9.18 9.40
N ALA A 375 -53.15 9.49 8.82
CA ALA A 375 -52.04 8.56 8.71
C ALA A 375 -50.87 9.04 9.56
N SER A 376 -50.30 8.12 10.33
CA SER A 376 -49.11 8.34 11.14
C SER A 376 -47.84 8.02 10.33
N PHE A 377 -46.91 8.97 10.25
CA PHE A 377 -45.61 8.80 9.59
C PHE A 377 -44.49 8.90 10.62
N PRO A 378 -43.55 7.94 10.66
CA PRO A 378 -42.43 8.03 11.58
C PRO A 378 -41.50 9.21 11.25
N MET A 379 -41.13 10.00 12.24
CA MET A 379 -40.24 11.14 12.07
C MET A 379 -38.77 10.67 12.08
N LEU A 380 -38.09 10.81 10.94
CA LEU A 380 -36.69 10.44 10.79
C LEU A 380 -35.78 11.62 11.11
N THR A 381 -34.95 11.52 12.16
CA THR A 381 -34.05 12.62 12.56
C THR A 381 -32.88 12.80 11.60
N GLU A 382 -32.36 14.02 11.42
CA GLU A 382 -31.32 14.28 10.40
C GLU A 382 -29.98 13.58 10.67
N TYR A 383 -29.51 13.53 11.92
CA TYR A 383 -28.22 12.89 12.27
C TYR A 383 -28.31 11.97 13.48
N GLY A 384 -29.51 11.78 14.04
CA GLY A 384 -29.74 10.93 15.20
C GLY A 384 -30.16 9.51 14.82
N LEU A 385 -30.13 8.63 15.81
CA LEU A 385 -30.83 7.35 15.79
C LEU A 385 -32.21 7.58 16.42
N GLN A 386 -33.27 7.10 15.79
CA GLN A 386 -34.42 6.63 16.57
C GLN A 386 -33.96 5.51 17.52
N LEU A 387 -34.56 5.39 18.71
CA LEU A 387 -34.30 4.29 19.65
C LEU A 387 -35.63 3.64 20.08
N ARG A 388 -35.63 2.30 20.15
CA ARG A 388 -36.80 1.48 20.51
C ARG A 388 -36.97 1.36 22.04
N ASN A 389 -37.09 2.50 22.72
CA ASN A 389 -37.09 2.56 24.18
C ASN A 389 -38.30 1.86 24.81
N SER A 390 -38.06 1.06 25.85
CA SER A 390 -39.06 0.32 26.63
C SER A 390 -39.46 1.03 27.95
N THR A 391 -38.99 2.26 28.19
CA THR A 391 -39.14 2.97 29.48
C THR A 391 -39.77 4.38 29.33
N PRO A 392 -40.61 4.82 30.29
CA PRO A 392 -41.22 6.15 30.24
C PRO A 392 -40.19 7.22 30.60
N GLY A 393 -39.67 7.94 29.59
CA GLY A 393 -38.91 9.18 29.81
C GLY A 393 -37.72 9.49 28.87
N GLY A 394 -37.41 8.66 27.87
CA GLY A 394 -36.32 8.92 26.91
C GLY A 394 -36.78 8.71 25.46
N ASP A 395 -36.59 9.73 24.63
CA ASP A 395 -36.89 9.89 23.19
C ASP A 395 -37.94 8.92 22.60
N VAL A 396 -39.16 9.44 22.53
CA VAL A 396 -40.36 8.83 21.91
C VAL A 396 -40.13 8.74 20.40
N VAL A 397 -40.53 7.62 19.76
CA VAL A 397 -40.70 7.59 18.30
C VAL A 397 -41.77 8.62 17.95
N TRP A 398 -41.34 9.80 17.52
CA TRP A 398 -42.25 10.85 17.09
C TRP A 398 -42.91 10.45 15.79
N PHE A 399 -44.24 10.54 15.75
CA PHE A 399 -45.01 10.39 14.53
C PHE A 399 -45.58 11.74 14.15
N GLN A 400 -45.58 12.03 12.85
CA GLN A 400 -46.37 13.12 12.30
C GLN A 400 -47.65 12.55 11.72
N THR A 401 -48.77 13.13 12.12
CA THR A 401 -50.09 12.74 11.61
C THR A 401 -50.54 13.72 10.55
N TYR A 402 -51.00 13.18 9.42
CA TYR A 402 -51.50 13.96 8.31
C TYR A 402 -52.90 13.50 7.91
N ASP A 403 -53.74 14.46 7.53
CA ASP A 403 -55.03 14.17 6.91
C ASP A 403 -54.79 13.62 5.51
N VAL A 404 -55.14 12.35 5.34
CA VAL A 404 -55.01 11.61 4.08
C VAL A 404 -56.36 11.15 3.55
N THR A 405 -57.45 11.73 4.05
CA THR A 405 -58.84 11.30 3.77
C THR A 405 -59.10 11.16 2.27
N ASN A 406 -58.81 12.20 1.49
CA ASN A 406 -59.05 12.19 0.04
C ASN A 406 -58.20 11.14 -0.69
N ILE A 407 -56.95 10.94 -0.26
CA ILE A 407 -56.01 10.01 -0.89
C ILE A 407 -56.45 8.57 -0.61
N VAL A 408 -56.72 8.24 0.66
CA VAL A 408 -57.13 6.90 1.10
C VAL A 408 -58.48 6.51 0.53
N ILE A 409 -59.47 7.42 0.50
CA ILE A 409 -60.76 7.17 -0.16
C ILE A 409 -60.56 6.92 -1.66
N GLY A 410 -59.68 7.69 -2.32
CA GLY A 410 -59.27 7.45 -3.71
C GLY A 410 -58.66 6.05 -3.91
N MET A 411 -57.76 5.64 -3.02
CA MET A 411 -57.15 4.30 -3.04
C MET A 411 -58.21 3.19 -2.86
N MET A 412 -59.16 3.34 -1.94
CA MET A 412 -60.26 2.36 -1.70
C MET A 412 -61.21 2.24 -2.89
N ASN A 413 -61.41 3.33 -3.64
CA ASN A 413 -62.27 3.36 -4.83
C ASN A 413 -61.55 2.86 -6.09
N THR A 414 -60.23 2.70 -6.04
CA THR A 414 -59.44 2.18 -7.15
C THR A 414 -59.58 0.65 -7.17
N PRO A 415 -59.83 0.00 -8.33
CA PRO A 415 -60.01 -1.45 -8.40
C PRO A 415 -58.71 -2.19 -8.09
N ALA A 416 -58.46 -2.44 -6.80
CA ALA A 416 -57.24 -3.06 -6.33
C ALA A 416 -57.23 -4.55 -6.70
N PHE A 417 -56.41 -4.89 -7.70
CA PHE A 417 -56.11 -6.28 -8.06
C PHE A 417 -54.95 -6.87 -7.24
N THR A 418 -54.40 -6.06 -6.33
CA THR A 418 -53.34 -6.41 -5.37
C THR A 418 -53.89 -6.43 -3.94
N ARG A 419 -53.25 -7.22 -3.07
CA ARG A 419 -53.51 -7.22 -1.62
C ARG A 419 -53.07 -5.91 -0.97
N ILE A 420 -52.08 -5.21 -1.56
CA ILE A 420 -51.56 -3.96 -1.03
C ILE A 420 -51.62 -2.88 -2.13
N VAL A 421 -52.20 -1.74 -1.79
CA VAL A 421 -52.20 -0.52 -2.59
C VAL A 421 -51.17 0.43 -2.00
N VAL A 422 -50.36 1.05 -2.87
CA VAL A 422 -49.23 1.88 -2.49
C VAL A 422 -49.37 3.24 -3.14
N GLU A 423 -49.40 4.31 -2.34
CA GLU A 423 -49.51 5.69 -2.82
C GLU A 423 -48.45 6.61 -2.17
N PRO A 424 -47.55 7.22 -2.97
CA PRO A 424 -46.60 8.22 -2.49
C PRO A 424 -47.28 9.52 -2.01
N VAL A 425 -46.74 10.14 -0.96
CA VAL A 425 -47.22 11.42 -0.44
C VAL A 425 -46.06 12.35 -0.04
N ASP A 426 -46.22 13.65 -0.26
CA ASP A 426 -45.27 14.66 0.21
C ASP A 426 -45.47 14.90 1.70
N LEU A 427 -44.38 14.89 2.47
CA LEU A 427 -44.42 15.17 3.90
C LEU A 427 -44.10 16.66 4.11
N PRO A 428 -44.94 17.40 4.86
CA PRO A 428 -44.67 18.77 5.26
C PRO A 428 -43.29 18.93 5.92
N PRO A 429 -42.56 20.01 5.60
CA PRO A 429 -41.22 20.21 6.12
C PRO A 429 -41.24 20.49 7.62
N ASP A 430 -40.41 19.78 8.38
CA ASP A 430 -40.16 19.99 9.79
C ASP A 430 -38.65 20.17 10.05
N LEU A 431 -38.29 21.06 10.98
CA LEU A 431 -36.90 21.40 11.32
C LEU A 431 -36.07 20.19 11.78
N ASN A 432 -36.71 19.19 12.38
CA ASN A 432 -36.03 18.00 12.92
C ASN A 432 -36.20 16.75 12.03
N GLN A 433 -36.75 16.90 10.81
CA GLN A 433 -37.10 15.79 9.93
C GLN A 433 -36.23 15.74 8.66
N ALA A 434 -35.67 14.56 8.40
CA ALA A 434 -34.90 14.24 7.21
C ALA A 434 -35.78 13.79 6.04
N SER A 435 -36.90 13.10 6.31
CA SER A 435 -37.81 12.66 5.25
C SER A 435 -38.57 13.83 4.63
N SER A 436 -38.64 13.89 3.31
CA SER A 436 -39.50 14.83 2.55
C SER A 436 -40.68 14.14 1.88
N VAL A 437 -40.64 12.81 1.80
CA VAL A 437 -41.64 11.98 1.14
C VAL A 437 -41.93 10.76 2.01
N GLY A 438 -43.18 10.32 1.96
CA GLY A 438 -43.66 9.12 2.59
C GLY A 438 -44.45 8.25 1.61
N VAL A 439 -44.82 7.07 2.06
CA VAL A 439 -45.66 6.14 1.33
C VAL A 439 -46.79 5.67 2.23
N LEU A 440 -48.01 5.70 1.70
CA LEU A 440 -49.19 5.09 2.30
C LEU A 440 -49.36 3.67 1.76
N LEU A 441 -49.53 2.72 2.67
CA LEU A 441 -49.85 1.33 2.37
C LEU A 441 -51.27 1.06 2.84
N LEU A 442 -52.08 0.49 1.95
CA LEU A 442 -53.46 0.14 2.25
C LEU A 442 -53.71 -1.33 1.86
N SER A 443 -54.28 -2.13 2.76
CA SER A 443 -54.69 -3.52 2.48
C SER A 443 -56.07 -3.81 3.05
N PRO A 444 -56.90 -4.67 2.44
CA PRO A 444 -58.17 -5.07 3.03
C PRO A 444 -57.96 -5.85 4.34
N GLU A 445 -58.83 -5.63 5.32
CA GLU A 445 -58.76 -6.29 6.63
C GLU A 445 -59.52 -7.64 6.61
N GLY A 446 -58.83 -8.68 6.14
CA GLY A 446 -59.38 -10.04 6.07
C GLY A 446 -60.60 -10.13 5.14
N GLU A 447 -61.64 -10.87 5.57
CA GLU A 447 -62.88 -11.02 4.80
C GLU A 447 -63.93 -9.94 5.12
N ILE A 448 -63.63 -8.98 5.99
CA ILE A 448 -64.60 -7.98 6.44
C ILE A 448 -64.71 -6.89 5.37
N THR A 449 -65.85 -6.86 4.68
CA THR A 449 -66.12 -5.88 3.63
C THR A 449 -66.13 -4.46 4.19
N GLY A 450 -65.45 -3.54 3.49
CA GLY A 450 -65.42 -2.12 3.85
C GLY A 450 -64.40 -1.72 4.93
N ARG A 451 -63.60 -2.66 5.46
CA ARG A 451 -62.49 -2.39 6.39
C ARG A 451 -61.14 -2.57 5.74
N TRP A 452 -60.24 -1.63 6.03
CA TRP A 452 -58.88 -1.62 5.49
C TRP A 452 -57.87 -1.32 6.59
N LYS A 453 -56.66 -1.84 6.43
CA LYS A 453 -55.48 -1.51 7.22
C LYS A 453 -54.68 -0.44 6.50
N LEU A 454 -54.34 0.62 7.22
CA LEU A 454 -53.54 1.75 6.76
C LEU A 454 -52.21 1.79 7.52
N GLN A 455 -51.11 2.00 6.79
CA GLN A 455 -49.77 2.10 7.35
C GLN A 455 -48.98 3.20 6.64
N GLY A 456 -48.22 4.00 7.41
CA GLY A 456 -47.36 5.05 6.88
C GLY A 456 -45.89 4.66 6.96
N CYS A 457 -45.14 4.95 5.90
CA CYS A 457 -43.69 4.80 5.86
C CYS A 457 -43.01 6.11 5.48
N SER A 458 -41.94 6.47 6.19
CA SER A 458 -41.12 7.64 5.91
C SER A 458 -39.84 7.25 5.19
N ILE A 459 -39.42 8.07 4.22
CA ILE A 459 -38.24 7.83 3.39
C ILE A 459 -37.30 9.04 3.47
N ASP A 460 -36.03 8.78 3.75
CA ASP A 460 -34.94 9.77 3.70
C ASP A 460 -33.88 9.31 2.68
N GLY A 461 -33.71 10.08 1.62
CA GLY A 461 -32.72 9.82 0.57
C GLY A 461 -31.47 10.66 0.76
N ARG A 462 -30.29 10.07 0.51
CA ARG A 462 -28.99 10.74 0.67
C ARG A 462 -28.00 10.41 -0.43
N TRP A 463 -27.10 11.35 -0.68
CA TRP A 463 -25.83 11.14 -1.39
C TRP A 463 -24.71 10.96 -0.39
N VAL A 464 -23.99 9.84 -0.52
CA VAL A 464 -22.99 9.39 0.46
C VAL A 464 -21.62 9.33 -0.19
N LYS A 465 -20.60 9.97 0.39
CA LYS A 465 -19.23 9.80 -0.08
C LYS A 465 -18.78 8.34 0.10
N GLY A 466 -18.26 7.77 -0.97
CA GLY A 466 -17.80 6.40 -0.98
C GLY A 466 -16.98 6.09 -2.22
N LYS A 467 -16.82 4.80 -2.49
CA LYS A 467 -16.18 4.31 -3.70
C LYS A 467 -16.96 3.14 -4.29
N THR A 468 -16.97 3.07 -5.61
CA THR A 468 -17.36 1.86 -6.33
C THR A 468 -16.12 1.00 -6.55
N LYS A 469 -16.28 -0.32 -6.52
CA LYS A 469 -15.20 -1.30 -6.63
C LYS A 469 -15.56 -2.36 -7.67
N ILE A 470 -14.61 -2.69 -8.54
CA ILE A 470 -14.67 -3.85 -9.43
C ILE A 470 -13.43 -4.68 -9.15
N THR A 471 -13.63 -5.87 -8.61
CA THR A 471 -12.56 -6.86 -8.51
C THR A 471 -12.51 -7.60 -9.85
N GLU A 472 -11.47 -7.35 -10.64
CA GLU A 472 -11.30 -8.00 -11.94
C GLU A 472 -10.80 -9.43 -11.75
N ASP A 473 -11.47 -10.38 -12.41
CA ASP A 473 -10.93 -11.70 -12.69
C ASP A 473 -10.36 -11.68 -14.12
N PRO A 474 -9.11 -12.16 -14.32
CA PRO A 474 -8.43 -12.18 -15.63
C PRO A 474 -9.22 -12.84 -16.77
N LEU A 475 -10.19 -13.71 -16.46
CA LEU A 475 -11.05 -14.36 -17.44
C LEU A 475 -12.37 -13.62 -17.67
N SER A 476 -12.70 -12.64 -16.83
CA SER A 476 -14.02 -12.02 -16.77
C SER A 476 -13.97 -10.50 -16.58
N VAL A 477 -13.68 -9.75 -17.65
CA VAL A 477 -14.28 -8.42 -17.86
C VAL A 477 -14.41 -8.16 -19.36
N LYS A 478 -15.64 -7.93 -19.83
CA LYS A 478 -15.91 -7.30 -21.13
C LYS A 478 -17.07 -6.32 -20.97
N TYR A 479 -16.74 -5.03 -20.94
CA TYR A 479 -17.68 -4.01 -21.39
C TYR A 479 -17.82 -4.11 -22.90
N ASP A 480 -19.04 -4.22 -23.39
CA ASP A 480 -19.32 -4.27 -24.81
C ASP A 480 -19.53 -2.84 -25.32
N PHE A 481 -18.47 -2.23 -25.87
CA PHE A 481 -18.53 -0.88 -26.43
C PHE A 481 -19.49 -0.75 -27.62
N SER A 482 -19.83 -1.86 -28.29
CA SER A 482 -20.79 -1.84 -29.40
C SER A 482 -22.24 -1.84 -28.90
N ALA A 483 -22.50 -2.51 -27.78
CA ALA A 483 -23.81 -2.55 -27.13
C ALA A 483 -23.98 -1.50 -26.01
N ASP A 484 -22.92 -0.77 -25.64
CA ASP A 484 -22.85 0.18 -24.51
C ASP A 484 -23.13 -0.48 -23.14
N GLN A 485 -22.83 -1.77 -22.99
CA GLN A 485 -23.26 -2.59 -21.85
C GLN A 485 -22.11 -3.19 -21.02
N PRO A 486 -22.07 -2.96 -19.70
CA PRO A 486 -21.19 -3.65 -18.77
C PRO A 486 -21.66 -5.07 -18.45
N ARG A 487 -20.71 -6.00 -18.32
CA ARG A 487 -20.97 -7.39 -17.89
C ARG A 487 -20.41 -7.74 -16.52
N SER A 488 -19.73 -6.80 -15.88
CA SER A 488 -19.10 -6.98 -14.57
C SER A 488 -20.03 -6.49 -13.48
N THR A 489 -20.00 -7.17 -12.33
CA THR A 489 -20.72 -6.70 -11.14
C THR A 489 -19.95 -5.58 -10.49
N VAL A 490 -20.60 -4.43 -10.32
CA VAL A 490 -20.04 -3.25 -9.65
C VAL A 490 -20.46 -3.25 -8.20
N ASP A 491 -19.47 -3.33 -7.32
CA ASP A 491 -19.67 -3.25 -5.89
C ASP A 491 -19.53 -1.80 -5.39
N SER A 492 -20.04 -1.52 -4.19
CA SER A 492 -19.98 -0.20 -3.57
C SER A 492 -19.66 -0.27 -2.08
N THR A 493 -18.86 0.68 -1.61
CA THR A 493 -18.50 0.83 -0.20
C THR A 493 -18.59 2.30 0.19
N ALA A 494 -19.44 2.62 1.18
CA ALA A 494 -19.48 3.94 1.79
C ALA A 494 -18.19 4.22 2.57
N ASP A 495 -17.77 5.49 2.66
CA ASP A 495 -16.56 5.92 3.40
C ASP A 495 -16.79 5.96 4.93
N VAL A 496 -17.62 5.05 5.46
CA VAL A 496 -17.87 4.90 6.90
C VAL A 496 -17.84 3.41 7.26
N GLU A 497 -16.81 2.98 7.99
CA GLU A 497 -16.63 1.59 8.44
C GLU A 497 -17.81 1.11 9.31
N ALA A 498 -18.45 2.04 10.02
CA ALA A 498 -19.59 1.78 10.90
C ALA A 498 -20.93 1.54 10.16
N TYR A 499 -21.01 1.63 8.82
CA TYR A 499 -22.28 1.38 8.11
C TYR A 499 -22.83 -0.05 8.36
N GLY A 500 -21.96 -1.02 8.67
CA GLY A 500 -22.36 -2.37 9.09
C GLY A 500 -22.81 -2.48 10.57
N TRP A 501 -22.58 -1.48 11.40
CA TRP A 501 -22.83 -1.54 12.84
C TRP A 501 -24.26 -1.18 13.23
N GLY A 502 -24.77 -1.85 14.27
CA GLY A 502 -26.09 -1.66 14.86
C GLY A 502 -26.45 -0.21 15.24
N GLY A 503 -25.47 0.58 15.67
CA GLY A 503 -25.66 1.97 16.10
C GLY A 503 -25.33 3.02 15.05
N PHE A 504 -25.43 2.71 13.75
CA PHE A 504 -25.06 3.68 12.71
C PHE A 504 -25.96 4.93 12.72
N THR A 505 -25.36 6.09 13.01
CA THR A 505 -25.89 7.42 12.68
C THR A 505 -25.14 7.99 11.47
N PRO A 506 -25.83 8.68 10.55
CA PRO A 506 -25.13 9.42 9.50
C PRO A 506 -24.32 10.56 10.14
N PRO A 507 -23.02 10.71 9.82
CA PRO A 507 -22.18 11.78 10.36
C PRO A 507 -22.59 13.16 9.84
N ASN A 508 -22.51 14.16 10.73
CA ASN A 508 -22.76 15.58 10.40
C ASN A 508 -21.45 16.29 9.97
N ASP A 509 -20.80 15.76 8.94
CA ASP A 509 -19.53 16.28 8.38
C ASP A 509 -19.62 16.59 6.87
N GLY A 510 -20.82 16.50 6.30
CA GLY A 510 -21.09 16.68 4.87
C GLY A 510 -20.66 15.50 3.99
N THR A 511 -20.31 14.34 4.57
CA THR A 511 -20.11 13.09 3.81
C THR A 511 -21.44 12.40 3.46
N TRP A 512 -22.51 12.66 4.24
CA TRP A 512 -23.88 12.19 3.99
C TRP A 512 -24.81 13.38 3.76
N ARG A 513 -25.02 13.74 2.49
CA ARG A 513 -25.84 14.90 2.08
C ARG A 513 -27.28 14.47 1.83
N ARG A 514 -28.23 15.11 2.51
CA ARG A 514 -29.68 14.91 2.31
C ARG A 514 -30.14 15.28 0.90
N ILE A 515 -31.12 14.54 0.40
CA ILE A 515 -31.86 14.80 -0.84
C ILE A 515 -33.31 15.10 -0.49
N ASN A 516 -33.88 16.14 -1.09
CA ASN A 516 -35.31 16.40 -1.02
C ASN A 516 -36.00 15.72 -2.22
N ILE A 517 -36.75 14.65 -1.94
CA ILE A 517 -37.49 13.84 -2.92
C ILE A 517 -38.97 14.24 -2.88
N THR A 518 -39.59 14.44 -4.04
CA THR A 518 -41.05 14.67 -4.16
C THR A 518 -41.83 13.36 -4.32
N ALA A 519 -43.12 13.38 -3.97
CA ALA A 519 -44.05 12.30 -4.27
C ALA A 519 -44.12 11.99 -5.77
N GLY A 520 -43.98 13.01 -6.62
CA GLY A 520 -43.94 12.85 -8.08
C GLY A 520 -42.77 11.98 -8.57
N TRP A 521 -41.58 12.16 -7.99
CA TRP A 521 -40.43 11.30 -8.28
C TRP A 521 -40.69 9.85 -7.88
N LEU A 522 -41.27 9.64 -6.69
CA LEU A 522 -41.56 8.32 -6.16
C LEU A 522 -42.71 7.61 -6.92
N SER A 523 -43.68 8.38 -7.44
CA SER A 523 -44.74 7.88 -8.32
C SER A 523 -44.18 7.35 -9.64
N ALA A 524 -43.12 7.97 -10.19
CA ALA A 524 -42.44 7.47 -11.38
C ALA A 524 -41.64 6.18 -11.12
N LEU A 525 -41.23 5.92 -9.87
CA LEU A 525 -40.66 4.65 -9.44
C LEU A 525 -41.76 3.57 -9.25
N ASN A 526 -42.94 3.98 -8.79
CA ASN A 526 -44.14 3.15 -8.59
C ASN A 526 -44.99 3.00 -9.87
N ALA A 527 -44.35 2.68 -10.99
CA ALA A 527 -44.98 2.60 -12.32
C ALA A 527 -46.01 1.46 -12.43
N GLU A 528 -46.95 1.58 -13.37
CA GLU A 528 -47.90 0.52 -13.72
C GLU A 528 -47.22 -0.59 -14.52
N ILE A 529 -47.48 -1.85 -14.12
CA ILE A 529 -46.98 -3.05 -14.79
C ILE A 529 -47.92 -3.39 -15.95
N PRO A 530 -47.39 -3.54 -17.18
CA PRO A 530 -48.20 -3.92 -18.33
C PRO A 530 -48.83 -5.30 -18.18
N ALA A 531 -50.08 -5.44 -18.62
CA ALA A 531 -50.76 -6.74 -18.61
C ALA A 531 -50.20 -7.64 -19.72
N ASN A 532 -49.50 -8.72 -19.35
CA ASN A 532 -49.12 -9.76 -20.31
C ASN A 532 -50.40 -10.38 -20.89
N GLY A 533 -50.58 -10.25 -22.20
CA GLY A 533 -51.81 -10.57 -22.95
C GLY A 533 -52.21 -12.04 -23.03
N GLN A 534 -52.09 -12.81 -21.94
CA GLN A 534 -52.37 -14.25 -21.93
C GLN A 534 -53.34 -14.74 -20.85
N ASN A 535 -54.02 -13.86 -20.09
CA ASN A 535 -55.14 -14.28 -19.24
C ASN A 535 -56.20 -13.18 -19.08
N ASN A 536 -57.48 -13.57 -19.03
CA ASN A 536 -58.64 -12.68 -19.13
C ASN A 536 -58.94 -11.91 -17.82
N GLY A 537 -57.93 -11.26 -17.26
CA GLY A 537 -58.02 -10.43 -16.06
C GLY A 537 -56.87 -9.42 -16.05
N THR A 538 -57.13 -8.21 -16.55
CA THR A 538 -56.23 -7.05 -16.49
C THR A 538 -55.94 -6.69 -15.04
N ARG A 539 -54.82 -7.18 -14.48
CA ARG A 539 -54.30 -6.69 -13.20
C ARG A 539 -53.51 -5.42 -13.45
N GLN A 540 -54.08 -4.25 -13.13
CA GLN A 540 -53.34 -2.98 -13.04
C GLN A 540 -52.53 -2.99 -11.73
N GLN A 541 -51.38 -3.68 -11.74
CA GLN A 541 -50.50 -3.79 -10.58
C GLN A 541 -49.36 -2.77 -10.71
N LYS A 542 -49.01 -2.08 -9.61
CA LYS A 542 -47.85 -1.16 -9.58
C LYS A 542 -46.57 -1.89 -9.12
N THR A 543 -45.40 -1.41 -9.52
CA THR A 543 -44.09 -2.03 -9.25
C THR A 543 -43.80 -2.25 -7.76
N ILE A 544 -43.98 -1.23 -6.91
CA ILE A 544 -43.68 -1.34 -5.47
C ILE A 544 -44.66 -2.31 -4.79
N ALA A 545 -45.95 -2.21 -5.13
CA ALA A 545 -46.98 -3.11 -4.61
C ALA A 545 -46.66 -4.58 -4.94
N SER A 546 -46.21 -4.86 -6.17
CA SER A 546 -45.79 -6.20 -6.58
C SER A 546 -44.57 -6.71 -5.81
N ILE A 547 -43.56 -5.87 -5.59
CA ILE A 547 -42.40 -6.23 -4.76
C ILE A 547 -42.84 -6.58 -3.34
N PHE A 548 -43.74 -5.81 -2.73
CA PHE A 548 -44.21 -6.10 -1.37
C PHE A 548 -44.97 -7.43 -1.24
N GLU A 549 -45.74 -7.80 -2.26
CA GLU A 549 -46.41 -9.11 -2.31
C GLU A 549 -45.40 -10.25 -2.48
N ALA A 550 -44.37 -10.06 -3.30
CA ALA A 550 -43.31 -11.06 -3.48
C ALA A 550 -42.45 -11.28 -2.23
N VAL A 551 -42.36 -10.27 -1.37
CA VAL A 551 -41.54 -10.25 -0.17
C VAL A 551 -42.20 -10.95 1.02
N SER A 552 -43.51 -10.76 1.23
CA SER A 552 -44.26 -11.39 2.32
C SER A 552 -45.77 -11.41 2.06
N ASP A 553 -46.39 -12.56 2.36
CA ASP A 553 -47.84 -12.77 2.37
C ASP A 553 -48.55 -12.25 3.63
N GLY A 554 -47.81 -11.83 4.66
CA GLY A 554 -48.39 -11.40 5.95
C GLY A 554 -49.27 -10.14 5.83
N PRO A 555 -50.26 -9.91 6.69
CA PRO A 555 -51.07 -8.68 6.65
C PRO A 555 -50.23 -7.43 6.97
N LEU A 556 -50.76 -6.24 6.68
CA LEU A 556 -50.16 -5.01 7.21
C LEU A 556 -50.25 -5.01 8.75
N GLY A 557 -49.17 -4.60 9.41
CA GLY A 557 -49.05 -4.63 10.87
C GLY A 557 -48.39 -5.90 11.44
N ASP A 558 -48.09 -6.90 10.61
CA ASP A 558 -47.21 -8.01 11.00
C ASP A 558 -45.75 -7.54 11.06
N VAL A 559 -45.09 -7.70 12.22
CA VAL A 559 -43.77 -7.10 12.48
C VAL A 559 -42.69 -7.64 11.53
N ASP A 560 -42.67 -8.94 11.28
CA ASP A 560 -41.64 -9.57 10.43
C ASP A 560 -41.87 -9.25 8.95
N ALA A 561 -43.13 -9.27 8.50
CA ALA A 561 -43.51 -8.82 7.16
C ALA A 561 -43.18 -7.34 6.94
N ASN A 562 -43.40 -6.49 7.95
CA ASN A 562 -43.12 -5.06 7.88
C ASN A 562 -41.61 -4.78 7.72
N ILE A 563 -40.74 -5.44 8.50
CA ILE A 563 -39.28 -5.28 8.37
C ILE A 563 -38.83 -5.69 6.97
N MET A 564 -39.39 -6.77 6.43
CA MET A 564 -39.09 -7.23 5.09
C MET A 564 -39.56 -6.26 4.00
N ARG A 565 -40.73 -5.62 4.16
CA ARG A 565 -41.24 -4.57 3.27
C ARG A 565 -40.43 -3.28 3.37
N GLU A 566 -40.02 -2.87 4.57
CA GLU A 566 -39.10 -1.75 4.80
C GLU A 566 -37.78 -1.96 4.03
N LEU A 567 -37.20 -3.17 4.14
CA LEU A 567 -35.97 -3.53 3.43
C LEU A 567 -36.16 -3.44 1.92
N ALA A 568 -37.26 -3.99 1.41
CA ALA A 568 -37.56 -3.95 -0.02
C ALA A 568 -37.78 -2.52 -0.53
N LEU A 569 -38.47 -1.67 0.25
CA LEU A 569 -38.67 -0.27 -0.06
C LEU A 569 -37.34 0.49 -0.06
N ALA A 570 -36.48 0.27 0.94
CA ALA A 570 -35.16 0.91 1.00
C ALA A 570 -34.29 0.53 -0.21
N VAL A 571 -34.26 -0.75 -0.57
CA VAL A 571 -33.55 -1.25 -1.76
C VAL A 571 -34.10 -0.62 -3.04
N THR A 572 -35.43 -0.56 -3.18
CA THR A 572 -36.10 0.00 -4.36
C THR A 572 -35.83 1.49 -4.50
N VAL A 573 -35.90 2.26 -3.40
CA VAL A 573 -35.60 3.70 -3.41
C VAL A 573 -34.12 3.94 -3.70
N ALA A 574 -33.20 3.20 -3.08
CA ALA A 574 -31.76 3.32 -3.35
C ALA A 574 -31.42 3.01 -4.81
N ASP A 575 -32.09 2.01 -5.40
CA ASP A 575 -32.00 1.70 -6.83
C ASP A 575 -32.52 2.85 -7.70
N GLY A 576 -33.71 3.37 -7.41
CA GLY A 576 -34.27 4.52 -8.10
C GLY A 576 -33.34 5.74 -8.04
N LEU A 577 -32.84 6.06 -6.85
CA LEU A 577 -31.88 7.16 -6.63
C LEU A 577 -30.64 6.98 -7.50
N SER A 578 -30.14 5.76 -7.63
CA SER A 578 -28.97 5.43 -8.46
C SER A 578 -29.12 5.80 -9.93
N ARG A 579 -30.36 5.92 -10.44
CA ARG A 579 -30.69 6.25 -11.84
C ARG A 579 -31.10 7.69 -12.09
N SER A 580 -31.18 8.52 -11.05
CA SER A 580 -31.76 9.88 -11.14
C SER A 580 -31.12 10.77 -12.21
N SER A 581 -29.84 10.52 -12.55
CA SER A 581 -29.10 11.25 -13.59
C SER A 581 -28.80 10.42 -14.85
N SER A 582 -29.24 9.16 -14.93
CA SER A 582 -28.95 8.24 -16.04
C SER A 582 -29.47 8.74 -17.39
N TRP A 583 -30.54 9.53 -17.38
CA TRP A 583 -31.12 10.09 -18.60
C TRP A 583 -30.21 11.07 -19.34
N ARG A 584 -29.24 11.67 -18.65
CA ARG A 584 -28.33 12.67 -19.22
C ARG A 584 -27.32 12.08 -20.19
N THR A 585 -27.02 10.79 -20.07
CA THR A 585 -26.04 10.12 -20.94
C THR A 585 -26.74 9.08 -21.78
N THR A 586 -26.78 9.31 -23.09
CA THR A 586 -27.44 8.39 -24.03
C THR A 586 -26.51 7.32 -24.57
N ASN A 587 -25.22 7.61 -24.64
CA ASN A 587 -24.17 6.71 -25.10
C ASN A 587 -22.93 6.95 -24.22
N TYR A 588 -22.64 6.02 -23.31
CA TYR A 588 -21.52 6.11 -22.38
C TYR A 588 -20.18 5.94 -23.10
N SER A 589 -20.11 5.03 -24.08
CA SER A 589 -18.92 4.72 -24.89
C SER A 589 -18.34 5.95 -25.58
N SER A 590 -19.19 6.89 -26.02
CA SER A 590 -18.76 8.15 -26.66
C SER A 590 -17.82 9.00 -25.80
N THR A 591 -17.90 8.87 -24.46
CA THR A 591 -17.04 9.58 -23.48
C THR A 591 -15.56 9.20 -23.61
N PHE A 592 -15.28 8.02 -24.15
CA PHE A 592 -13.93 7.50 -24.28
C PHE A 592 -13.35 7.69 -25.67
N GLU A 593 -14.05 8.33 -26.62
CA GLU A 593 -13.45 8.64 -27.91
C GLU A 593 -12.28 9.63 -27.76
N PRO A 594 -11.20 9.51 -28.56
CA PRO A 594 -10.97 8.51 -29.61
C PRO A 594 -10.35 7.18 -29.13
N LEU A 595 -10.21 6.93 -27.82
CA LEU A 595 -9.53 5.72 -27.30
C LEU A 595 -10.23 4.41 -27.68
N VAL A 596 -11.55 4.45 -27.93
CA VAL A 596 -12.34 3.29 -28.32
C VAL A 596 -12.22 3.01 -29.82
N SER A 597 -12.26 4.05 -30.67
CA SER A 597 -12.21 3.89 -32.13
C SER A 597 -10.81 3.74 -32.72
N THR A 598 -9.76 4.16 -32.00
CA THR A 598 -8.38 4.13 -32.52
C THR A 598 -7.64 2.84 -32.15
N THR A 599 -6.71 2.43 -33.03
CA THR A 599 -5.84 1.29 -32.73
C THR A 599 -4.87 1.64 -31.60
N TRP A 600 -4.64 0.68 -30.70
CA TRP A 600 -3.70 0.86 -29.60
C TRP A 600 -2.30 1.16 -30.12
N ASN A 601 -1.67 2.16 -29.51
CA ASN A 601 -0.25 2.43 -29.65
C ASN A 601 0.41 2.44 -28.26
N GLY A 602 1.74 2.30 -28.23
CA GLY A 602 2.46 2.19 -26.95
C GLY A 602 2.32 3.44 -26.05
N ALA A 603 2.06 4.62 -26.62
CA ALA A 603 1.86 5.84 -25.86
C ALA A 603 0.46 5.88 -25.22
N SER A 604 -0.60 5.60 -25.99
CA SER A 604 -1.98 5.59 -25.51
C SER A 604 -2.20 4.52 -24.45
N ALA A 605 -1.68 3.31 -24.64
CA ALA A 605 -1.78 2.25 -23.64
C ALA A 605 -1.06 2.62 -22.33
N ARG A 606 0.09 3.31 -22.40
CA ARG A 606 0.83 3.82 -21.22
C ARG A 606 0.16 5.02 -20.52
N THR A 607 -0.87 5.63 -21.10
CA THR A 607 -1.68 6.63 -20.39
C THR A 607 -2.61 5.98 -19.35
N LEU A 608 -3.01 4.72 -19.60
CA LEU A 608 -3.87 3.92 -18.74
C LEU A 608 -3.07 3.02 -17.80
N VAL A 609 -2.09 2.27 -18.33
CA VAL A 609 -1.26 1.33 -17.57
C VAL A 609 0.10 1.96 -17.30
N ARG A 610 0.29 2.41 -16.06
CA ARG A 610 1.51 3.11 -15.61
C ARG A 610 1.64 3.04 -14.10
N ILE A 611 2.79 3.46 -13.58
CA ILE A 611 2.97 3.62 -12.14
C ILE A 611 2.21 4.84 -11.66
N GLY A 612 1.51 4.68 -10.53
CA GLY A 612 0.75 5.72 -9.86
C GLY A 612 -0.67 5.86 -10.43
N GLY A 613 -1.12 7.10 -10.61
CA GLY A 613 -2.45 7.41 -11.12
C GLY A 613 -2.54 7.53 -12.66
N PRO A 614 -3.76 7.61 -13.21
CA PRO A 614 -4.01 7.86 -14.62
C PRO A 614 -3.39 9.16 -15.13
N LYS A 615 -3.13 9.20 -16.44
CA LYS A 615 -2.77 10.44 -17.15
C LYS A 615 -3.62 10.70 -18.41
N ASN A 616 -4.55 9.82 -18.74
CA ASN A 616 -5.42 10.00 -19.88
C ASN A 616 -6.27 11.28 -19.72
N LYS A 617 -6.47 11.98 -20.83
CA LYS A 617 -7.38 13.12 -20.94
C LYS A 617 -8.49 12.69 -21.91
N PRO A 618 -9.66 12.27 -21.43
CA PRO A 618 -10.80 12.03 -22.30
C PRO A 618 -11.15 13.31 -23.05
N ASP A 619 -11.67 13.17 -24.26
CA ASP A 619 -12.17 14.31 -25.03
C ASP A 619 -13.52 14.75 -24.45
N SER A 620 -13.57 15.94 -23.86
CA SER A 620 -14.81 16.53 -23.37
C SER A 620 -14.86 17.99 -23.80
N GLY A 621 -15.65 18.31 -24.82
CA GLY A 621 -15.70 19.64 -25.45
C GLY A 621 -16.15 20.79 -24.53
N ASN A 622 -16.58 20.49 -23.30
CA ASN A 622 -16.92 21.45 -22.26
C ASN A 622 -16.52 20.87 -20.87
N SER A 623 -15.21 20.74 -20.59
CA SER A 623 -14.70 20.20 -19.31
C SER A 623 -15.21 20.93 -18.06
N ALA A 624 -15.66 22.19 -18.21
CA ALA A 624 -16.29 22.98 -17.15
C ALA A 624 -17.73 22.55 -16.80
N LYS A 625 -18.43 21.85 -17.71
CA LYS A 625 -19.82 21.40 -17.52
C LYS A 625 -19.94 19.92 -17.15
N ASN A 626 -18.84 19.20 -17.03
CA ASN A 626 -18.84 17.76 -16.81
C ASN A 626 -18.18 17.37 -15.49
N ALA A 627 -18.80 16.46 -14.74
CA ALA A 627 -18.24 15.94 -13.50
C ALA A 627 -17.10 14.96 -13.81
N LYS A 628 -15.88 15.34 -13.42
CA LYS A 628 -14.67 14.52 -13.60
C LYS A 628 -14.55 13.46 -12.51
N LEU A 629 -14.36 12.22 -12.92
CA LEU A 629 -14.08 11.09 -12.04
C LEU A 629 -12.79 10.37 -12.45
N HIS A 630 -12.25 9.62 -11.50
CA HIS A 630 -10.93 9.02 -11.54
C HIS A 630 -11.03 7.56 -11.10
N MET A 631 -10.82 6.63 -12.02
CA MET A 631 -10.58 5.23 -11.74
C MET A 631 -9.11 5.01 -11.38
N GLN A 632 -8.84 4.37 -10.25
CA GLN A 632 -7.52 3.89 -9.86
C GLN A 632 -7.51 2.37 -9.96
N MET A 633 -6.50 1.82 -10.64
CA MET A 633 -6.24 0.38 -10.65
C MET A 633 -5.16 0.04 -9.62
N GLU A 634 -5.44 -0.95 -8.78
CA GLU A 634 -4.58 -1.46 -7.72
C GLU A 634 -4.36 -2.97 -7.93
N LEU A 635 -3.09 -3.37 -7.95
CA LEU A 635 -2.67 -4.75 -8.11
C LEU A 635 -2.12 -5.26 -6.80
N HIS A 636 -2.73 -6.31 -6.26
CA HIS A 636 -2.23 -6.95 -5.06
C HIS A 636 -1.11 -7.94 -5.42
N GLY A 637 -0.01 -7.88 -4.66
CA GLY A 637 1.11 -8.81 -4.81
C GLY A 637 2.41 -8.26 -4.23
N TYR A 638 3.50 -9.00 -4.43
CA TYR A 638 4.85 -8.61 -4.03
C TYR A 638 5.40 -7.51 -4.94
N ALA A 639 5.92 -6.45 -4.34
CA ALA A 639 6.64 -5.38 -5.01
C ALA A 639 7.83 -4.89 -4.18
N MET A 640 8.81 -4.31 -4.88
CA MET A 640 9.92 -3.56 -4.31
C MET A 640 9.73 -2.08 -4.65
N SER A 641 9.23 -1.30 -3.70
CA SER A 641 8.81 0.09 -3.91
C SER A 641 9.11 0.90 -2.65
N ALA A 642 9.73 2.08 -2.82
CA ALA A 642 9.94 3.05 -1.75
C ALA A 642 8.69 3.93 -1.59
N GLU A 643 7.92 3.69 -0.53
CA GLU A 643 6.64 4.38 -0.30
C GLU A 643 6.59 5.06 1.07
N SER A 644 7.22 4.45 2.07
CA SER A 644 7.24 4.95 3.44
C SER A 644 8.46 5.83 3.72
N TRP A 645 8.36 6.70 4.71
CA TRP A 645 9.50 7.51 5.17
C TRP A 645 10.71 6.64 5.57
N PHE A 646 10.45 5.45 6.09
CA PHE A 646 11.50 4.52 6.52
C PHE A 646 12.26 3.90 5.33
N ASP A 647 11.60 3.72 4.17
CA ASP A 647 12.27 3.28 2.95
C ASP A 647 13.30 4.33 2.48
N PHE A 648 12.91 5.61 2.51
CA PHE A 648 13.80 6.71 2.16
C PHE A 648 14.96 6.85 3.16
N PHE A 649 14.71 6.61 4.45
CA PHE A 649 15.78 6.51 5.45
C PHE A 649 16.77 5.38 5.13
N CYS A 650 16.27 4.18 4.79
CA CYS A 650 17.12 3.05 4.41
C CYS A 650 17.95 3.35 3.16
N ILE A 651 17.36 4.03 2.17
CA ILE A 651 18.06 4.50 0.96
C ILE A 651 19.17 5.48 1.34
N ALA A 652 18.89 6.47 2.21
CA ALA A 652 19.87 7.45 2.65
C ALA A 652 21.09 6.80 3.35
N VAL A 653 20.85 5.78 4.19
CA VAL A 653 21.91 5.02 4.86
C VAL A 653 22.82 4.30 3.84
N LEU A 654 22.24 3.52 2.91
CA LEU A 654 23.02 2.78 1.90
C LEU A 654 23.74 3.72 0.92
N LEU A 655 23.11 4.86 0.59
CA LEU A 655 23.72 5.89 -0.25
C LEU A 655 24.90 6.56 0.45
N THR A 656 24.80 6.83 1.76
CA THR A 656 25.90 7.41 2.54
C THR A 656 27.11 6.47 2.58
N HIS A 657 26.89 5.17 2.83
CA HIS A 657 27.96 4.16 2.70
C HIS A 657 28.59 4.18 1.31
N THR A 658 27.77 4.17 0.27
CA THR A 658 28.23 4.17 -1.13
C THR A 658 29.10 5.39 -1.43
N ILE A 659 28.71 6.59 -0.97
CA ILE A 659 29.49 7.82 -1.15
C ILE A 659 30.85 7.68 -0.46
N ILE A 660 30.89 7.27 0.81
CA ILE A 660 32.15 7.10 1.57
C ILE A 660 33.07 6.09 0.86
N ALA A 661 32.53 4.95 0.46
CA ALA A 661 33.28 3.86 -0.16
C ALA A 661 33.84 4.24 -1.55
N LEU A 662 33.05 4.95 -2.37
CA LEU A 662 33.49 5.43 -3.68
C LEU A 662 34.50 6.57 -3.57
N SER A 663 34.28 7.53 -2.67
CA SER A 663 35.25 8.60 -2.39
C SER A 663 36.59 8.03 -1.92
N HIS A 664 36.56 7.04 -1.02
CA HIS A 664 37.76 6.33 -0.58
C HIS A 664 38.43 5.57 -1.74
N SER A 665 37.64 4.93 -2.61
CA SER A 665 38.17 4.23 -3.79
C SER A 665 38.88 5.19 -4.76
N VAL A 666 38.31 6.37 -5.00
CA VAL A 666 38.94 7.42 -5.82
C VAL A 666 40.23 7.89 -5.17
N TRP A 667 40.23 8.10 -3.85
CA TRP A 667 41.40 8.51 -3.08
C TRP A 667 42.55 7.49 -3.22
N VAL A 668 42.27 6.20 -2.95
CA VAL A 668 43.26 5.13 -3.04
C VAL A 668 43.83 4.98 -4.46
N VAL A 669 43.00 5.11 -5.50
CA VAL A 669 43.45 5.02 -6.90
C VAL A 669 44.30 6.23 -7.31
N TRP A 670 43.99 7.42 -6.81
CA TRP A 670 44.73 8.66 -7.09
C TRP A 670 46.14 8.62 -6.50
N TYR A 671 46.22 8.32 -5.19
CA TYR A 671 47.48 8.30 -4.44
C TYR A 671 48.26 7.00 -4.66
N ARG A 672 47.61 5.95 -5.16
CA ARG A 672 48.18 4.64 -5.55
C ARG A 672 48.72 3.81 -4.38
N ARG A 673 48.66 4.37 -3.16
CA ARG A 673 49.21 3.82 -1.93
C ARG A 673 48.26 2.77 -1.36
N THR A 674 48.76 1.56 -1.15
CA THR A 674 48.03 0.48 -0.47
C THR A 674 48.97 -0.30 0.44
N SER A 675 48.49 -0.86 1.54
CA SER A 675 49.33 -1.57 2.53
C SER A 675 48.70 -2.91 2.93
N ASP A 676 49.47 -4.00 2.94
CA ASP A 676 49.03 -5.33 3.44
C ASP A 676 49.40 -5.53 4.92
N ALA A 677 50.06 -4.55 5.53
CA ALA A 677 50.42 -4.58 6.94
C ALA A 677 49.29 -4.00 7.81
N TRP A 678 49.13 -4.58 9.01
CA TRP A 678 48.23 -4.09 10.06
C TRP A 678 46.76 -4.08 9.65
N GLU A 679 46.32 -5.19 9.04
CA GLU A 679 44.94 -5.37 8.59
C GLU A 679 43.98 -5.68 9.76
N ASN A 680 44.52 -5.98 10.94
CA ASN A 680 43.76 -6.20 12.16
C ASN A 680 44.44 -5.54 13.36
N ILE A 681 43.65 -5.34 14.40
CA ILE A 681 44.06 -4.70 15.65
C ILE A 681 45.15 -5.50 16.38
N THR A 682 45.15 -6.83 16.25
CA THR A 682 46.15 -7.71 16.86
C THR A 682 47.53 -7.43 16.29
N GLU A 683 47.67 -7.26 14.98
CA GLU A 683 48.92 -6.90 14.32
C GLU A 683 49.45 -5.53 14.78
N VAL A 684 48.55 -4.56 15.00
CA VAL A 684 48.90 -3.24 15.55
C VAL A 684 49.36 -3.37 17.00
N PHE A 685 48.67 -4.17 17.83
CA PHE A 685 49.08 -4.39 19.22
C PHE A 685 50.37 -5.18 19.34
N THR A 686 50.59 -6.20 18.51
CA THR A 686 51.85 -6.96 18.49
C THR A 686 53.03 -6.09 18.10
N LEU A 687 52.83 -5.09 17.23
CA LEU A 687 53.84 -4.08 16.91
C LEU A 687 54.22 -3.24 18.15
N GLY A 688 53.26 -2.99 19.04
CA GLY A 688 53.47 -2.29 20.31
C GLY A 688 53.98 -3.15 21.47
N LEU A 689 54.08 -4.48 21.31
CA LEU A 689 54.54 -5.40 22.38
C LEU A 689 56.06 -5.64 22.35
N ASN A 690 56.76 -5.24 21.28
CA ASN A 690 58.21 -5.42 21.13
C ASN A 690 59.03 -4.11 20.89
N PRO A 691 58.70 -2.92 21.45
CA PRO A 691 59.45 -1.68 21.19
C PRO A 691 60.72 -1.58 22.06
N ASP A 692 61.85 -2.09 21.58
CA ASP A 692 63.08 -2.16 22.37
C ASP A 692 63.74 -0.77 22.64
N ARG A 693 64.75 -0.79 23.52
CA ARG A 693 65.33 0.35 24.21
C ARG A 693 66.41 1.05 23.41
N PRO A 694 66.34 2.38 23.41
CA PRO A 694 67.52 3.18 23.75
C PRO A 694 67.38 3.65 25.20
N GLY A 695 68.00 2.89 26.12
CA GLY A 695 68.47 3.35 27.42
C GLY A 695 67.45 3.88 28.44
N GLN A 696 67.04 3.00 29.37
CA GLN A 696 66.48 3.32 30.69
C GLN A 696 65.14 4.09 30.76
N THR A 697 64.24 3.51 31.57
CA THR A 697 62.86 3.93 31.88
C THR A 697 61.85 3.64 30.78
N GLY A 698 60.77 2.95 31.17
CA GLY A 698 59.67 2.60 30.28
C GLY A 698 59.10 3.85 29.63
N GLU A 699 58.44 3.65 28.49
CA GLU A 699 57.63 4.73 27.92
C GLU A 699 56.66 5.20 29.01
N ARG A 700 56.90 6.39 29.58
CA ARG A 700 56.09 6.99 30.66
C ARG A 700 54.60 7.00 30.35
N GLY A 701 54.28 6.86 29.06
CA GLY A 701 52.93 6.69 28.58
C GLY A 701 52.24 5.40 29.04
N LEU A 702 52.87 4.25 28.81
CA LEU A 702 52.28 2.92 29.03
C LEU A 702 52.47 2.40 30.47
N GLU A 703 53.14 3.15 31.35
CA GLU A 703 53.35 2.77 32.76
C GLU A 703 52.03 2.51 33.52
N ASN A 704 50.92 3.06 33.03
CA ASN A 704 49.57 2.88 33.57
C ASN A 704 48.60 2.25 32.55
N THR A 705 49.07 1.34 31.68
CA THR A 705 48.21 0.55 30.77
C THR A 705 48.25 -0.93 31.14
N SER A 706 47.59 -1.30 32.24
CA SER A 706 47.28 -2.69 32.59
C SER A 706 45.75 -2.92 32.55
N ALA A 707 45.31 -4.18 32.58
CA ALA A 707 43.89 -4.51 32.42
C ALA A 707 43.02 -3.97 33.57
N GLY A 708 41.94 -3.25 33.22
CA GLY A 708 40.93 -2.77 34.17
C GLY A 708 41.14 -1.36 34.73
N ILE A 709 42.19 -0.64 34.33
CA ILE A 709 42.38 0.79 34.68
C ILE A 709 41.24 1.62 34.08
N ARG A 710 40.53 2.39 34.93
CA ARG A 710 39.35 3.20 34.58
C ARG A 710 39.63 4.68 34.29
N THR A 711 40.90 5.07 34.19
CA THR A 711 41.29 6.47 34.00
C THR A 711 41.49 6.81 32.52
N TRP A 712 41.10 8.02 32.12
CA TRP A 712 41.17 8.49 30.74
C TRP A 712 42.58 8.91 30.29
N VAL A 713 43.56 8.92 31.20
CA VAL A 713 44.91 9.44 30.93
C VAL A 713 45.66 8.58 29.92
N PRO A 714 45.72 7.23 30.06
CA PRO A 714 46.45 6.40 29.11
C PRO A 714 45.77 6.34 27.74
N THR A 715 44.43 6.37 27.70
CA THR A 715 43.65 6.32 26.44
C THR A 715 43.83 7.58 25.58
N SER A 716 44.25 8.70 26.18
CA SER A 716 44.52 9.97 25.49
C SER A 716 45.92 10.07 24.90
N GLN A 717 46.82 9.11 25.15
CA GLN A 717 48.20 9.17 24.71
C GLN A 717 48.35 8.80 23.25
N VAL A 718 49.12 9.59 22.53
CA VAL A 718 49.36 9.43 21.10
C VAL A 718 50.39 8.35 20.86
N GLY A 719 50.12 7.48 19.91
CA GLY A 719 51.11 6.59 19.32
C GLY A 719 51.32 6.82 17.82
N TRP A 720 52.54 6.53 17.37
CA TRP A 720 52.99 6.67 15.98
C TRP A 720 54.06 5.62 15.66
N ILE A 721 54.36 5.44 14.37
CA ILE A 721 55.27 4.38 13.89
C ILE A 721 56.59 4.97 13.40
N GLU A 722 57.70 4.35 13.79
CA GLU A 722 59.06 4.73 13.38
C GLU A 722 59.82 3.51 12.83
N ALA A 723 60.73 3.75 11.88
CA ALA A 723 61.67 2.77 11.36
C ALA A 723 63.01 2.90 12.12
N ILE A 724 63.55 1.79 12.60
CA ILE A 724 64.81 1.74 13.35
C ILE A 724 65.80 0.81 12.63
N ASP A 725 67.06 1.22 12.58
CA ASP A 725 68.15 0.39 12.10
C ASP A 725 68.43 -0.72 13.13
N GLY A 726 68.35 -1.99 12.70
CA GLY A 726 68.64 -3.14 13.55
C GLY A 726 70.01 -3.01 14.24
N ASN A 727 70.02 -3.21 15.55
CA ASN A 727 71.13 -2.94 16.48
C ASN A 727 72.54 -3.14 15.89
N THR A 728 73.33 -2.07 15.83
CA THR A 728 74.74 -2.05 15.42
C THR A 728 75.62 -2.79 16.42
N SER A 729 75.77 -4.10 16.25
CA SER A 729 77.01 -4.79 16.61
C SER A 729 77.15 -6.08 15.79
N THR A 730 78.15 -6.08 14.91
CA THR A 730 78.68 -7.24 14.16
C THR A 730 77.79 -7.89 13.09
N SER A 731 77.72 -7.28 11.88
CA SER A 731 77.84 -7.96 10.58
C SER A 731 77.60 -6.98 9.41
N THR A 732 78.29 -7.19 8.29
CA THR A 732 78.32 -6.39 7.05
C THR A 732 76.97 -5.88 6.52
N ALA A 733 76.96 -4.61 6.11
CA ALA A 733 75.80 -3.75 5.89
C ALA A 733 75.12 -3.86 4.50
N SER A 734 74.59 -5.02 4.11
CA SER A 734 73.81 -5.05 2.85
C SER A 734 72.58 -5.94 2.78
N ASP A 735 72.09 -6.54 3.88
CA ASP A 735 70.96 -7.48 3.73
C ASP A 735 70.05 -7.66 4.97
N ARG A 736 69.98 -6.66 5.87
CA ARG A 736 68.96 -6.69 6.94
C ARG A 736 67.88 -5.64 6.68
N PRO A 737 66.60 -6.03 6.65
CA PRO A 737 65.50 -5.09 6.45
C PRO A 737 65.28 -4.22 7.71
N GLU A 738 64.94 -2.94 7.51
CA GLU A 738 64.61 -1.96 8.57
C GLU A 738 63.48 -2.54 9.47
N GLU A 739 63.55 -2.35 10.80
CA GLU A 739 62.54 -2.83 11.78
C GLU A 739 61.56 -1.71 12.16
N LEU A 740 60.26 -2.00 12.29
CA LEU A 740 59.24 -1.02 12.64
C LEU A 740 58.84 -1.13 14.12
N GLN A 741 58.68 0.00 14.80
CA GLN A 741 58.19 0.04 16.19
C GLN A 741 57.05 1.06 16.37
N LEU A 742 56.06 0.70 17.19
CA LEU A 742 54.96 1.58 17.63
C LEU A 742 55.32 2.20 18.98
N ARG A 743 55.41 3.53 19.05
CA ARG A 743 55.79 4.30 20.25
C ARG A 743 54.58 4.97 20.88
N PHE A 744 54.56 5.16 22.20
CA PHE A 744 53.52 5.94 22.90
C PHE A 744 54.07 6.99 23.89
N GLY A 745 53.41 8.15 23.96
CA GLY A 745 53.62 9.14 25.02
C GLY A 745 54.44 10.39 24.63
N GLN A 746 54.87 11.17 25.62
CA GLN A 746 55.71 12.39 25.43
C GLN A 746 57.20 12.01 25.38
N GLY A 747 57.61 11.23 24.38
CA GLY A 747 59.03 11.01 24.07
C GLY A 747 59.67 12.26 23.47
N ARG A 748 60.96 12.50 23.74
CA ARG A 748 61.69 13.71 23.30
C ARG A 748 61.57 13.89 21.78
N HIS A 749 61.21 15.12 21.37
CA HIS A 749 60.93 15.58 19.99
C HIS A 749 59.47 15.41 19.52
N MET A 750 58.56 16.26 20.05
CA MET A 750 57.45 16.78 19.23
C MET A 750 56.83 18.08 19.78
N LYS A 751 56.71 19.08 18.90
CA LYS A 751 55.59 20.03 18.78
C LYS A 751 55.23 20.02 17.30
N GLY A 752 53.95 19.79 16.98
CA GLY A 752 53.37 19.96 15.64
C GLY A 752 54.24 19.40 14.50
N ASP A 753 54.81 20.32 13.75
CA ASP A 753 55.64 20.14 12.55
C ASP A 753 56.93 19.34 12.78
N GLN A 754 57.40 19.21 14.02
CA GLN A 754 58.73 18.70 14.34
C GLN A 754 58.74 17.22 14.80
N ARG A 755 58.74 16.31 13.83
CA ARG A 755 59.09 14.87 13.94
C ARG A 755 60.28 14.60 13.00
N ASP A 756 61.26 13.79 13.40
CA ASP A 756 62.52 13.62 12.64
C ASP A 756 62.30 12.86 11.33
N ASN A 757 62.61 13.50 10.20
CA ASN A 757 62.48 12.91 8.87
C ASN A 757 63.39 11.68 8.68
N GLN A 758 64.42 11.50 9.51
CA GLN A 758 65.35 10.38 9.40
C GLN A 758 64.73 9.01 9.78
N PHE A 759 63.71 9.00 10.65
CA PHE A 759 63.09 7.78 11.19
C PHE A 759 61.69 7.48 10.61
N GLN A 760 61.27 8.24 9.59
CA GLN A 760 60.01 7.99 8.89
C GLN A 760 60.12 6.76 7.99
N ALA A 761 59.09 5.91 8.02
CA ALA A 761 59.01 4.78 7.11
C ALA A 761 58.96 5.27 5.64
N LYS A 762 59.85 4.72 4.80
CA LYS A 762 60.00 5.04 3.39
C LYS A 762 59.03 4.22 2.53
N GLU A 763 58.56 4.82 1.44
CA GLU A 763 57.68 4.14 0.48
C GLU A 763 58.45 3.06 -0.32
N ASN A 764 57.79 1.91 -0.58
CA ASN A 764 58.36 0.75 -1.31
C ASN A 764 59.56 0.04 -0.67
N THR A 765 59.87 0.29 0.60
CA THR A 765 60.87 -0.50 1.36
C THR A 765 60.24 -1.78 1.91
N ASP A 766 60.92 -2.92 1.74
CA ASP A 766 60.54 -4.18 2.38
C ASP A 766 61.01 -4.12 3.85
N TYR A 767 60.08 -3.85 4.76
CA TYR A 767 60.32 -3.86 6.20
C TYR A 767 60.30 -5.29 6.71
N GLY A 768 61.30 -5.65 7.51
CA GLY A 768 61.37 -6.95 8.15
C GLY A 768 60.37 -6.97 9.27
N THR A 769 59.36 -7.82 9.16
CA THR A 769 58.63 -8.21 10.37
C THR A 769 59.50 -9.18 11.14
N ILE A 770 59.53 -8.99 12.46
CA ILE A 770 60.06 -9.93 13.45
C ILE A 770 59.57 -11.34 13.17
#